data_AF-A0A4Y2WE28-F1
#
_entry.id   AF-A0A4Y2WE28-F1
#
_cell.length_a   1.000
_cell.length_b   1.000
_cell.length_c   1.000
_cell.angle_alpha   90.00
_cell.angle_beta   90.00
_cell.angle_gamma   90.00
#
_symmetry.space_group_name_H-M   'P 1'
#
loop_
_entity.id
_entity.type
_entity.pdbx_description
1 polymer ?
#
loop_
_entity_poly.entity_id
_entity_poly.type
_entity_poly.pdbx_seq_one_letter_code
_entity_poly.pdbx_strand_id
1 'polypeptide(L)'
;MESLENKSEVGGAVAESRVLSTISERKPQCVLLQTCDVKIRNDTKVTRARLLLDNGSMRSFVDKDIACKLKLPVIRRESLSVFTFGNKSPIKKTFDVVKIELGNREKPDFSVKIEALVTEQISGSDLPPSNLKAEIVQKYLEGFQLADSCSKGKVAVLVGADYYHNIVLGGIRRLKGQLVATETIFGWCLIGRDSDVRDVSVSLNIIIEEDLISGLIKKFWELESLGIAENEFSDPSNDSVLQRFESEIEYQNSRYRVRLPWKSDKKYILSDNKKVAERRFERLRRLFVRNPELYKSYQAVLHDYLQQKIIELVPNTCDAERITFYLPHREVVRNDRSSSKFRVVFDASSHDVGEVSLNDCLHIGPNLYPDIFDLLLRFRLHPIAFTADIKQAFLQIEVNEKDRDVSRFLFTDDPTDVSKSPQIYRFTRVLFGVNSSPFMLAATIKHHLRKYQGIYPETSEFLNNSIYVDDIIGGHQNTEDAYRTSTECMHIFREAGMTLHKWQTNSEELRKLWIKEDMVSGDSSQVVEPSGLPFKVLGVSWNKREDSLYFDVQNLVTFLSSRVNSKRCLLQAIGRIFDPVGFLGPFVLRVKLLMQEIWKLPLDWDDDLPERLSLAWNRWCNEVPGLGELRIPRYLFSNMFNVGITKIELHCFSDASQKAYATVAYLRILFNDERIRTVFVASKTRVAPLKKLTLPRLELMGALLSARLSYRIIKALNLNLVCRFWTDSQITLFWIKGTANKFMSFIKNRVEEIVKLTSPEDWYFCPGKSNPSDLASRGTSVFELRDNPVWFRGPEWLELTSEYWPMQNNAILEGLDGIELEYRKTVSNVIQFGCTVNSEKLLVLENYSSLRRLYRVTAWIKRFIKRVKKIVTTKGPLTTEELEEAEMHWIQVEQRQCYSEEFETLAGVGQVKKNSSLYNFGPFLDDKGILRMGGRLEYSDFSSDEKHPIILPRNSSLTGLIVQDEHICMKHGGIATTLAKIRSRFWIPKGRQIVQKIIRRCLICRRYSAKSADQLTSQLPEDRIAQTPPFYSSGVDFAGPIYVKNLEGMQKSYIVLFTCATTRALHLELAPTMTTESFLMAF
;
A
#
# COMPACT_ATOMS: atom_id res chain seq x y z
N MET A 1 -9.40 -17.44 51.37
CA MET A 1 -10.86 -17.68 51.37
C MET A 1 -11.45 -16.74 50.34
N GLU A 2 -11.95 -17.33 49.25
CA GLU A 2 -13.03 -16.87 48.33
C GLU A 2 -12.95 -15.43 47.75
N SER A 3 -13.17 -15.15 46.46
CA SER A 3 -13.81 -15.91 45.38
C SER A 3 -13.79 -15.11 44.05
N LEU A 4 -13.51 -15.82 42.93
CA LEU A 4 -14.20 -15.78 41.61
C LEU A 4 -14.24 -14.48 40.76
N GLU A 5 -14.30 -14.46 39.43
CA GLU A 5 -13.90 -15.28 38.28
C GLU A 5 -14.35 -14.49 37.03
N ASN A 6 -13.52 -14.41 35.97
CA ASN A 6 -13.96 -14.56 34.57
C ASN A 6 -12.80 -14.30 33.59
N LYS A 7 -12.17 -15.40 33.14
CA LYS A 7 -11.35 -15.47 31.93
C LYS A 7 -12.24 -16.00 30.82
N SER A 8 -12.46 -15.23 29.76
CA SER A 8 -13.10 -15.72 28.54
C SER A 8 -12.08 -16.42 27.64
N GLU A 9 -12.42 -17.66 27.29
CA GLU A 9 -11.66 -18.56 26.44
C GLU A 9 -11.51 -18.05 25.01
N VAL A 10 -10.28 -18.09 24.50
CA VAL A 10 -9.98 -17.93 23.07
C VAL A 10 -10.13 -19.31 22.43
N GLY A 11 -11.24 -19.53 21.72
CA GLY A 11 -11.44 -20.70 20.87
C GLY A 11 -10.46 -20.67 19.70
N GLY A 12 -9.31 -21.34 19.86
CA GLY A 12 -8.37 -21.61 18.77
C GLY A 12 -8.92 -22.70 17.86
N ALA A 13 -9.17 -22.35 16.59
CA ALA A 13 -9.53 -23.33 15.57
C ALA A 13 -8.36 -24.32 15.36
N VAL A 14 -8.66 -25.61 15.49
CA VAL A 14 -7.75 -26.73 15.30
C VAL A 14 -7.40 -26.86 13.82
N ALA A 15 -6.13 -26.67 13.47
CA ALA A 15 -5.64 -26.94 12.11
C ALA A 15 -5.22 -28.42 11.99
N GLU A 16 -5.95 -29.17 11.16
CA GLU A 16 -5.70 -30.55 10.76
C GLU A 16 -4.62 -30.60 9.67
N SER A 17 -3.71 -31.58 9.72
CA SER A 17 -2.74 -31.85 8.64
C SER A 17 -3.47 -32.57 7.50
N ARG A 18 -4.17 -31.84 6.64
CA ARG A 18 -4.88 -32.44 5.50
C ARG A 18 -3.91 -32.68 4.34
N VAL A 19 -3.81 -33.92 3.88
CA VAL A 19 -3.32 -34.24 2.53
C VAL A 19 -4.28 -33.57 1.54
N LEU A 20 -3.75 -32.72 0.67
CA LEU A 20 -4.52 -32.01 -0.35
C LEU A 20 -4.87 -32.96 -1.50
N SER A 21 -5.98 -33.69 -1.38
CA SER A 21 -6.68 -34.25 -2.54
C SER A 21 -7.78 -33.26 -2.97
N THR A 22 -7.59 -32.54 -4.06
CA THR A 22 -8.63 -31.68 -4.64
C THR A 22 -9.70 -32.58 -5.26
N ILE A 23 -10.83 -32.80 -4.57
CA ILE A 23 -12.01 -33.42 -5.17
C ILE A 23 -12.90 -32.28 -5.67
N SER A 24 -12.99 -32.13 -6.99
CA SER A 24 -14.05 -31.31 -7.60
C SER A 24 -15.39 -32.01 -7.39
N GLU A 25 -16.44 -31.27 -7.02
CA GLU A 25 -17.82 -31.79 -6.99
C GLU A 25 -18.38 -32.13 -8.39
N ARG A 26 -17.59 -31.96 -9.46
CA ARG A 26 -17.85 -32.56 -10.77
C ARG A 26 -17.64 -34.08 -10.66
N LYS A 27 -18.56 -34.91 -11.19
CA LYS A 27 -18.41 -36.38 -11.28
C LYS A 27 -16.95 -36.75 -11.58
N PRO A 28 -16.33 -37.66 -10.81
CA PRO A 28 -14.87 -37.77 -10.72
C PRO A 28 -14.27 -38.10 -12.08
N GLN A 29 -13.52 -37.18 -12.66
CA GLN A 29 -12.40 -37.59 -13.51
C GLN A 29 -11.47 -38.38 -12.59
N CYS A 30 -11.45 -39.70 -12.76
CA CYS A 30 -10.72 -40.59 -11.85
C CYS A 30 -9.21 -40.41 -12.10
N VAL A 31 -8.58 -39.55 -11.30
CA VAL A 31 -7.12 -39.48 -11.18
C VAL A 31 -6.73 -40.46 -10.09
N LEU A 32 -5.89 -41.43 -10.44
CA LEU A 32 -5.39 -42.43 -9.52
C LEU A 32 -4.14 -41.91 -8.81
N LEU A 33 -4.11 -42.10 -7.50
CA LEU A 33 -2.97 -41.82 -6.64
C LEU A 33 -2.26 -43.12 -6.29
N GLN A 34 -0.97 -43.02 -5.93
CA GLN A 34 -0.16 -44.17 -5.55
C GLN A 34 -0.63 -44.76 -4.21
N THR A 35 -1.64 -45.62 -4.28
CA THR A 35 -2.26 -46.28 -3.14
C THR A 35 -1.88 -47.75 -3.12
N CYS A 36 -1.67 -48.28 -1.91
CA CYS A 36 -1.42 -49.70 -1.69
C CYS A 36 -2.19 -50.14 -0.46
N ASP A 37 -2.58 -51.40 -0.43
CA ASP A 37 -3.20 -51.96 0.75
C ASP A 37 -2.25 -52.94 1.43
N VAL A 38 -2.02 -52.74 2.73
CA VAL A 38 -1.00 -53.47 3.48
C VAL A 38 -1.53 -54.06 4.78
N LYS A 39 -0.75 -54.98 5.34
CA LYS A 39 -0.89 -55.44 6.72
C LYS A 39 0.05 -54.61 7.59
N ILE A 40 -0.50 -53.78 8.46
CA ILE A 40 0.25 -53.06 9.48
C ILE A 40 0.39 -53.97 10.70
N ARG A 41 1.62 -54.14 11.19
CA ARG A 41 1.92 -54.98 12.34
C ARG A 41 2.61 -54.18 13.45
N ASN A 42 2.24 -54.52 14.67
CA ASN A 42 3.01 -54.32 15.89
C ASN A 42 3.40 -55.71 16.41
N ASP A 43 4.37 -55.83 17.32
CA ASP A 43 4.95 -57.09 17.79
C ASP A 43 3.89 -58.13 18.26
N THR A 44 2.69 -57.68 18.64
CA THR A 44 1.59 -58.54 19.11
C THR A 44 0.29 -58.49 18.28
N LYS A 45 0.14 -57.57 17.30
CA LYS A 45 -1.16 -57.31 16.63
C LYS A 45 -0.98 -56.94 15.15
N VAL A 46 -1.93 -57.36 14.32
CA VAL A 46 -1.95 -57.08 12.88
C VAL A 46 -3.30 -56.49 12.48
N THR A 47 -3.29 -55.44 11.66
CA THR A 47 -4.50 -54.87 11.04
C THR A 47 -4.27 -54.58 9.57
N ARG A 48 -5.34 -54.54 8.76
CA ARG A 48 -5.27 -54.12 7.36
C ARG A 48 -5.56 -52.62 7.24
N ALA A 49 -4.83 -51.95 6.38
CA ALA A 49 -5.01 -50.53 6.12
C ALA A 49 -4.58 -50.16 4.70
N ARG A 50 -5.19 -49.11 4.18
CA ARG A 50 -4.82 -48.49 2.91
C ARG A 50 -3.78 -47.41 3.17
N LEU A 51 -2.67 -47.45 2.44
CA LEU A 51 -1.58 -46.48 2.48
C LEU A 51 -1.55 -45.63 1.22
N LEU A 52 -1.06 -44.40 1.36
CA LEU A 52 -0.77 -43.48 0.26
C LEU A 52 0.73 -43.19 0.23
N LEU A 53 1.36 -43.37 -0.92
CA LEU A 53 2.74 -42.94 -1.16
C LEU A 53 2.72 -41.49 -1.66
N ASP A 54 3.28 -40.58 -0.88
CA ASP A 54 3.31 -39.14 -1.18
C ASP A 54 4.76 -38.62 -1.11
N ASN A 55 5.40 -38.49 -2.26
CA ASN A 55 6.74 -37.93 -2.38
C ASN A 55 6.80 -36.40 -2.14
N GLY A 56 5.65 -35.72 -2.02
CA GLY A 56 5.55 -34.32 -1.63
C GLY A 56 5.58 -34.10 -0.12
N SER A 57 5.30 -35.14 0.68
CA SER A 57 5.43 -35.07 2.15
C SER A 57 6.85 -35.40 2.59
N MET A 58 7.44 -34.56 3.43
CA MET A 58 8.78 -34.83 4.01
C MET A 58 8.76 -35.95 5.07
N ARG A 59 7.59 -36.24 5.67
CA ARG A 59 7.45 -37.19 6.77
C ARG A 59 6.26 -38.14 6.59
N SER A 60 6.38 -39.33 7.16
CA SER A 60 5.32 -40.34 7.19
C SER A 60 4.34 -40.14 8.36
N PHE A 61 3.05 -40.37 8.12
CA PHE A 61 1.98 -40.18 9.10
C PHE A 61 1.09 -41.43 9.24
N VAL A 62 0.54 -41.63 10.44
CA VAL A 62 -0.42 -42.71 10.73
C VAL A 62 -1.64 -42.15 11.43
N ASP A 63 -2.80 -42.67 11.05
CA ASP A 63 -4.08 -42.30 11.65
C ASP A 63 -4.17 -42.74 13.11
N LYS A 64 -4.67 -41.85 13.97
CA LYS A 64 -4.79 -42.06 15.42
C LYS A 64 -5.63 -43.30 15.76
N ASP A 65 -6.64 -43.63 14.95
CA ASP A 65 -7.46 -44.83 15.18
C ASP A 65 -6.65 -46.11 14.98
N ILE A 66 -5.74 -46.13 14.00
CA ILE A 66 -4.83 -47.26 13.77
C ILE A 66 -3.82 -47.37 14.92
N ALA A 67 -3.25 -46.24 15.35
CA ALA A 67 -2.31 -46.21 16.47
C ALA A 67 -2.95 -46.73 17.77
N CYS A 68 -4.18 -46.31 18.06
CA CYS A 68 -4.97 -46.79 19.20
C CYS A 68 -5.33 -48.28 19.09
N LYS A 69 -5.80 -48.75 17.92
CA LYS A 69 -6.17 -50.17 17.69
C LYS A 69 -4.98 -51.12 17.89
N LEU A 70 -3.81 -50.73 17.39
CA LEU A 70 -2.58 -51.52 17.51
C LEU A 70 -1.85 -51.31 18.85
N LYS A 71 -2.33 -50.40 19.71
CA LYS A 71 -1.71 -50.00 20.99
C LYS A 71 -0.22 -49.69 20.81
N LEU A 72 0.10 -48.84 19.83
CA LEU A 72 1.49 -48.51 19.51
C LEU A 72 2.12 -47.67 20.62
N PRO A 73 3.31 -48.04 21.14
CA PRO A 73 4.01 -47.21 22.12
C PRO A 73 4.56 -45.95 21.44
N VAL A 74 4.40 -44.80 22.10
CA VAL A 74 5.01 -43.54 21.69
C VAL A 74 6.50 -43.60 22.00
N ILE A 75 7.34 -43.53 20.97
CA ILE A 75 8.80 -43.63 21.09
C ILE A 75 9.40 -42.26 21.44
N ARG A 76 8.84 -41.20 20.87
CA ARG A 76 9.22 -39.80 21.14
C ARG A 76 8.12 -38.84 20.69
N ARG A 77 8.25 -37.56 21.08
CA ARG A 77 7.45 -36.45 20.56
C ARG A 77 8.30 -35.56 19.66
N GLU A 78 7.70 -35.10 18.57
CA GLU A 78 8.39 -34.27 17.59
C GLU A 78 7.54 -33.05 17.21
N SER A 79 8.15 -31.86 17.21
CA SER A 79 7.48 -30.61 16.83
C SER A 79 7.82 -30.25 15.39
N LEU A 80 6.80 -30.22 14.52
CA LEU A 80 6.93 -29.86 13.11
C LEU A 80 6.34 -28.48 12.84
N SER A 81 6.98 -27.74 11.94
CA SER A 81 6.46 -26.51 11.35
C SER A 81 5.73 -26.88 10.06
N VAL A 82 4.39 -26.89 10.10
CA VAL A 82 3.56 -27.26 8.95
C VAL A 82 3.27 -26.01 8.11
N PHE A 83 3.66 -26.05 6.84
CA PHE A 83 3.33 -25.02 5.85
C PHE A 83 2.18 -25.53 4.97
N THR A 84 1.04 -24.85 5.01
CA THR A 84 -0.08 -25.13 4.09
C THR A 84 0.01 -24.23 2.86
N PHE A 85 -0.42 -24.73 1.70
CA PHE A 85 -0.38 -23.97 0.43
C PHE A 85 -1.04 -22.59 0.60
N GLY A 86 -0.32 -21.52 0.28
CA GLY A 86 -0.81 -20.13 0.37
C GLY A 86 -0.58 -19.41 1.71
N ASN A 87 -0.12 -20.09 2.77
CA ASN A 87 0.20 -19.44 4.05
C ASN A 87 1.67 -19.01 4.12
N LYS A 88 1.91 -17.74 4.52
CA LYS A 88 3.25 -17.17 4.69
C LYS A 88 3.92 -17.49 6.04
N SER A 89 3.17 -18.04 6.98
CA SER A 89 3.64 -18.35 8.34
C SER A 89 3.39 -19.82 8.70
N PRO A 90 4.40 -20.57 9.18
CA PRO A 90 4.24 -21.96 9.58
C PRO A 90 3.42 -22.09 10.87
N ILE A 91 2.60 -23.13 10.95
CA ILE A 91 1.93 -23.54 12.19
C ILE A 91 2.81 -24.59 12.86
N LYS A 92 3.25 -24.35 14.09
CA LYS A 92 4.01 -25.34 14.87
C LYS A 92 3.04 -26.31 15.56
N LYS A 93 3.17 -27.61 15.30
CA LYS A 93 2.37 -28.66 15.94
C LYS A 93 3.30 -29.78 16.43
N THR A 94 3.01 -30.30 17.62
CA THR A 94 3.74 -31.43 18.21
C THR A 94 2.97 -32.72 17.94
N PHE A 95 3.68 -33.77 17.53
CA PHE A 95 3.13 -35.07 17.17
C PHE A 95 3.82 -36.16 17.99
N ASP A 96 3.07 -37.20 18.33
CA ASP A 96 3.63 -38.44 18.89
C ASP A 96 4.20 -39.29 17.74
N VAL A 97 5.39 -39.85 17.91
CA VAL A 97 6.05 -40.71 16.92
C VAL A 97 5.95 -42.17 17.36
N VAL A 98 5.46 -43.02 16.46
CA VAL A 98 5.28 -44.46 16.67
C VAL A 98 6.02 -45.25 15.60
N LYS A 99 6.39 -46.49 15.91
CA LYS A 99 7.00 -47.42 14.94
C LYS A 99 5.97 -48.44 14.48
N ILE A 100 5.88 -48.62 13.16
CA ILE A 100 4.98 -49.59 12.53
C ILE A 100 5.73 -50.39 11.47
N GLU A 101 5.32 -51.65 11.28
CA GLU A 101 5.81 -52.49 10.20
C GLU A 101 4.74 -52.67 9.13
N LEU A 102 5.04 -52.25 7.90
CA LEU A 102 4.18 -52.37 6.74
C LEU A 102 4.56 -53.64 5.97
N GLY A 103 3.70 -54.66 5.98
CA GLY A 103 3.92 -55.92 5.28
C GLY A 103 3.03 -56.11 4.06
N ASN A 104 3.57 -56.78 3.03
CA ASN A 104 2.82 -57.23 1.87
C ASN A 104 1.70 -58.20 2.29
N ARG A 105 0.59 -58.16 1.53
CA ARG A 105 -0.62 -58.94 1.78
C ARG A 105 -0.40 -60.45 1.69
N GLU A 106 0.36 -60.86 0.68
CA GLU A 106 0.50 -62.25 0.25
C GLU A 106 1.90 -62.81 0.49
N LYS A 107 2.95 -61.96 0.45
CA LYS A 107 4.33 -62.37 0.69
C LYS A 107 4.87 -61.76 1.99
N PRO A 108 4.81 -62.45 3.14
CA PRO A 108 5.18 -61.89 4.44
C PRO A 108 6.63 -61.39 4.52
N ASP A 109 7.51 -61.95 3.69
CA ASP A 109 8.94 -61.63 3.66
C ASP A 109 9.25 -60.22 3.12
N PHE A 110 8.27 -59.58 2.47
CA PHE A 110 8.37 -58.20 2.01
C PHE A 110 7.69 -57.26 3.01
N SER A 111 8.46 -56.73 3.96
CA SER A 111 8.02 -55.72 4.92
C SER A 111 9.01 -54.58 5.07
N VAL A 112 8.50 -53.40 5.46
CA VAL A 112 9.30 -52.21 5.78
C VAL A 112 8.86 -51.65 7.12
N LYS A 113 9.83 -51.41 8.01
CA LYS A 113 9.60 -50.74 9.30
C LYS A 113 9.77 -49.24 9.10
N ILE A 114 8.77 -48.46 9.49
CA ILE A 114 8.78 -47.00 9.40
C ILE A 114 8.47 -46.36 10.75
N GLU A 115 8.95 -45.14 10.94
CA GLU A 115 8.52 -44.26 12.02
C GLU A 115 7.50 -43.26 11.48
N ALA A 116 6.30 -43.24 12.05
CA ALA A 116 5.19 -42.41 11.59
C ALA A 116 4.71 -41.48 12.70
N LEU A 117 4.33 -40.25 12.31
CA LEU A 117 3.73 -39.27 13.21
C LEU A 117 2.22 -39.54 13.33
N VAL A 118 1.71 -39.61 14.56
CA VAL A 118 0.29 -39.86 14.82
C VAL A 118 -0.51 -38.59 14.56
N THR A 119 -1.50 -38.66 13.67
CA THR A 119 -2.40 -37.54 13.34
C THR A 119 -3.86 -37.98 13.41
N GLU A 120 -4.77 -37.04 13.69
CA GLU A 120 -6.21 -37.33 13.84
C GLU A 120 -6.89 -37.62 12.51
N GLN A 121 -6.34 -37.09 11.41
CA GLN A 121 -6.87 -37.30 10.08
C GLN A 121 -5.78 -37.11 9.02
N ILE A 122 -5.67 -38.05 8.08
CA ILE A 122 -4.72 -37.98 6.95
C ILE A 122 -5.39 -37.32 5.73
N SER A 123 -6.58 -37.78 5.33
CA SER A 123 -7.34 -37.22 4.21
C SER A 123 -8.73 -36.71 4.63
N GLY A 124 -9.14 -35.56 4.08
CA GLY A 124 -10.46 -34.94 4.33
C GLY A 124 -11.65 -35.69 3.72
N SER A 125 -11.39 -36.62 2.81
CA SER A 125 -12.38 -37.38 2.04
C SER A 125 -11.88 -38.80 1.75
N ASP A 126 -12.81 -39.70 1.42
CA ASP A 126 -12.50 -41.05 0.96
C ASP A 126 -11.94 -41.00 -0.46
N LEU A 127 -10.78 -41.64 -0.68
CA LEU A 127 -10.24 -41.74 -2.03
C LEU A 127 -11.15 -42.64 -2.89
N PRO A 128 -11.52 -42.21 -4.11
CA PRO A 128 -12.34 -43.03 -4.98
C PRO A 128 -11.64 -44.37 -5.23
N PRO A 129 -12.41 -45.47 -5.38
CA PRO A 129 -11.83 -46.73 -5.80
C PRO A 129 -11.26 -46.52 -7.20
N SER A 130 -10.21 -47.26 -7.54
CA SER A 130 -9.82 -47.47 -8.94
C SER A 130 -10.96 -48.20 -9.64
N ASN A 131 -11.94 -47.45 -10.17
CA ASN A 131 -12.95 -47.96 -11.10
C ASN A 131 -12.31 -48.28 -12.47
N LEU A 132 -11.18 -48.98 -12.46
CA LEU A 132 -10.63 -49.55 -13.67
C LEU A 132 -11.56 -50.67 -14.10
N LYS A 133 -12.06 -50.60 -15.33
CA LYS A 133 -12.70 -51.73 -16.00
C LYS A 133 -11.74 -52.93 -15.89
N ALA A 134 -12.24 -54.08 -15.45
CA ALA A 134 -11.46 -55.32 -15.34
C ALA A 134 -10.65 -55.63 -16.63
N GLU A 135 -11.16 -55.16 -17.77
CA GLU A 135 -10.52 -55.21 -19.09
C GLU A 135 -9.16 -54.50 -19.19
N ILE A 136 -8.93 -53.36 -18.50
CA ILE A 136 -7.63 -52.65 -18.55
C ILE A 136 -6.57 -53.41 -17.75
N VAL A 137 -6.97 -53.97 -16.61
CA VAL A 137 -6.11 -54.81 -15.76
C VAL A 137 -5.77 -56.11 -16.48
N GLN A 138 -6.73 -56.76 -17.14
CA GLN A 138 -6.47 -57.96 -17.95
C GLN A 138 -5.60 -57.68 -19.18
N LYS A 139 -5.84 -56.57 -19.92
CA LYS A 139 -5.16 -56.30 -21.20
C LYS A 139 -3.72 -55.83 -21.08
N TYR A 140 -3.37 -55.07 -20.04
CA TYR A 140 -2.04 -54.43 -19.91
C TYR A 140 -1.22 -54.93 -18.71
N LEU A 141 -1.85 -55.65 -17.78
CA LEU A 141 -1.21 -56.16 -16.56
C LEU A 141 -1.37 -57.68 -16.42
N GLU A 142 -1.56 -58.40 -17.51
CA GLU A 142 -1.56 -59.87 -17.52
C GLU A 142 -0.24 -60.38 -16.88
N GLY A 143 -0.36 -61.06 -15.74
CA GLY A 143 0.78 -61.55 -14.95
C GLY A 143 1.30 -60.63 -13.83
N PHE A 144 0.75 -59.42 -13.63
CA PHE A 144 1.18 -58.48 -12.59
C PHE A 144 0.14 -58.34 -11.47
N GLN A 145 0.62 -58.43 -10.22
CA GLN A 145 -0.20 -58.26 -9.03
C GLN A 145 -0.32 -56.78 -8.63
N LEU A 146 -1.56 -56.27 -8.53
CA LEU A 146 -1.82 -54.90 -8.08
C LEU A 146 -1.59 -54.75 -6.56
N ALA A 147 -1.05 -53.60 -6.16
CA ALA A 147 -0.78 -53.28 -4.76
C ALA A 147 -2.03 -52.88 -3.95
N ASP A 148 -3.09 -52.41 -4.60
CA ASP A 148 -4.37 -51.99 -4.00
C ASP A 148 -5.48 -52.95 -4.47
N SER A 149 -6.42 -53.32 -3.59
CA SER A 149 -7.61 -54.12 -3.95
C SER A 149 -8.74 -53.33 -4.63
N CYS A 150 -8.52 -52.07 -4.97
CA CYS A 150 -9.50 -51.19 -5.61
C CYS A 150 -10.77 -50.98 -4.77
N SER A 151 -10.72 -51.20 -3.46
CA SER A 151 -11.86 -51.00 -2.56
C SER A 151 -11.97 -49.55 -2.08
N LYS A 152 -13.19 -49.02 -1.97
CA LYS A 152 -13.45 -47.73 -1.31
C LYS A 152 -12.95 -47.77 0.14
N GLY A 153 -12.13 -46.81 0.54
CA GLY A 153 -11.65 -46.72 1.91
C GLY A 153 -10.76 -45.50 2.18
N LYS A 154 -10.77 -45.05 3.44
CA LYS A 154 -9.91 -43.98 3.96
C LYS A 154 -8.44 -44.40 3.94
N VAL A 155 -7.56 -43.44 3.65
CA VAL A 155 -6.12 -43.61 3.82
C VAL A 155 -5.80 -43.55 5.30
N ALA A 156 -5.20 -44.61 5.83
CA ALA A 156 -4.86 -44.70 7.26
C ALA A 156 -3.36 -44.56 7.53
N VAL A 157 -2.53 -44.60 6.48
CA VAL A 157 -1.09 -44.34 6.54
C VAL A 157 -0.67 -43.51 5.33
N LEU A 158 0.11 -42.46 5.55
CA LEU A 158 0.82 -41.74 4.51
C LEU A 158 2.31 -42.03 4.65
N VAL A 159 2.95 -42.44 3.56
CA VAL A 159 4.40 -42.61 3.50
C VAL A 159 4.99 -41.42 2.76
N GLY A 160 5.80 -40.64 3.47
CA GLY A 160 6.52 -39.50 2.91
C GLY A 160 7.81 -39.92 2.21
N ALA A 161 8.53 -38.92 1.70
CA ALA A 161 9.85 -39.08 1.08
C ALA A 161 10.88 -39.73 2.02
N ASP A 162 10.66 -39.71 3.35
CA ASP A 162 11.50 -40.36 4.35
C ASP A 162 11.59 -41.89 4.21
N TYR A 163 10.54 -42.54 3.68
CA TYR A 163 10.52 -43.99 3.44
C TYR A 163 10.01 -44.40 2.05
N TYR A 164 9.69 -43.43 1.17
CA TYR A 164 9.16 -43.68 -0.18
C TYR A 164 10.06 -44.63 -0.99
N HIS A 165 11.37 -44.38 -1.01
CA HIS A 165 12.34 -45.17 -1.77
C HIS A 165 12.63 -46.56 -1.18
N ASN A 166 12.21 -46.83 0.06
CA ASN A 166 12.26 -48.17 0.64
C ASN A 166 11.12 -49.06 0.11
N ILE A 167 10.07 -48.46 -0.44
CA ILE A 167 8.85 -49.15 -0.88
C ILE A 167 8.82 -49.28 -2.41
N VAL A 168 9.31 -48.28 -3.15
CA VAL A 168 9.32 -48.26 -4.62
C VAL A 168 10.58 -48.93 -5.18
N LEU A 169 10.41 -49.96 -6.01
CA LEU A 169 11.51 -50.81 -6.51
C LEU A 169 12.12 -50.35 -7.85
N GLY A 170 11.55 -49.29 -8.46
CA GLY A 170 12.10 -48.64 -9.67
C GLY A 170 11.49 -49.09 -11.00
N GLY A 171 10.73 -50.19 -11.04
CA GLY A 171 9.99 -50.59 -12.23
C GLY A 171 8.89 -49.59 -12.58
N ILE A 172 8.93 -49.01 -13.79
CA ILE A 172 7.89 -48.09 -14.29
C ILE A 172 7.37 -48.62 -15.63
N ARG A 173 6.05 -48.78 -15.75
CA ARG A 173 5.36 -49.17 -16.98
C ARG A 173 4.29 -48.15 -17.34
N ARG A 174 4.41 -47.52 -18.51
CA ARG A 174 3.36 -46.64 -19.03
C ARG A 174 2.28 -47.50 -19.68
N LEU A 175 1.04 -47.42 -19.18
CA LEU A 175 -0.06 -48.25 -19.66
C LEU A 175 -0.79 -47.59 -20.84
N LYS A 176 -1.45 -46.44 -20.60
CA LYS A 176 -2.20 -45.71 -21.62
C LYS A 176 -2.29 -44.22 -21.29
N GLY A 177 -1.93 -43.36 -22.25
CA GLY A 177 -1.98 -41.91 -22.08
C GLY A 177 -1.13 -41.43 -20.90
N GLN A 178 -1.79 -40.85 -19.88
CA GLN A 178 -1.16 -40.37 -18.64
C GLN A 178 -1.19 -41.41 -17.50
N LEU A 179 -1.68 -42.63 -17.73
CA LEU A 179 -1.75 -43.70 -16.73
C LEU A 179 -0.44 -44.51 -16.71
N VAL A 180 0.18 -44.60 -15.53
CA VAL A 180 1.47 -45.26 -15.30
C VAL A 180 1.34 -46.25 -14.13
N ALA A 181 1.97 -47.40 -14.25
CA ALA A 181 2.15 -48.38 -13.18
C ALA A 181 3.58 -48.31 -12.64
N THR A 182 3.71 -48.29 -11.31
CA THR A 182 4.97 -48.23 -10.58
C THR A 182 5.11 -49.48 -9.71
N GLU A 183 6.25 -50.16 -9.80
CA GLU A 183 6.56 -51.35 -9.03
C GLU A 183 6.94 -51.00 -7.59
N THR A 184 6.29 -51.67 -6.65
CA THR A 184 6.54 -51.53 -5.21
C THR A 184 6.72 -52.91 -4.56
N ILE A 185 7.28 -52.95 -3.35
CA ILE A 185 7.33 -54.18 -2.54
C ILE A 185 5.95 -54.77 -2.21
N PHE A 186 4.87 -54.00 -2.40
CA PHE A 186 3.50 -54.42 -2.16
C PHE A 186 2.76 -54.86 -3.45
N GLY A 187 3.39 -54.74 -4.61
CA GLY A 187 2.80 -54.99 -5.93
C GLY A 187 2.88 -53.76 -6.85
N TRP A 188 2.21 -53.81 -7.99
CA TRP A 188 2.15 -52.70 -8.95
C TRP A 188 1.09 -51.69 -8.55
N CYS A 189 1.51 -50.44 -8.40
CA CYS A 189 0.68 -49.31 -8.00
C CYS A 189 0.37 -48.41 -9.20
N LEU A 190 -0.88 -47.95 -9.34
CA LEU A 190 -1.32 -47.14 -10.49
C LEU A 190 -1.36 -45.66 -10.14
N ILE A 191 -0.87 -44.81 -11.05
CA ILE A 191 -0.87 -43.35 -10.92
C ILE A 191 -1.24 -42.69 -12.25
N GLY A 192 -2.04 -41.62 -12.18
CA GLY A 192 -2.39 -40.80 -13.33
C GLY A 192 -3.84 -40.96 -13.78
N ARG A 193 -4.15 -40.43 -14.97
CA ARG A 193 -5.53 -40.24 -15.44
C ARG A 193 -5.94 -41.31 -16.45
N ASP A 194 -7.11 -41.91 -16.25
CA ASP A 194 -7.77 -42.74 -17.26
C ASP A 194 -8.52 -41.86 -18.28
N SER A 195 -8.28 -42.06 -19.58
CA SER A 195 -8.70 -41.18 -20.66
C SER A 195 -10.03 -41.55 -21.33
N ASP A 196 -10.65 -42.68 -20.98
CA ASP A 196 -11.80 -43.24 -21.74
C ASP A 196 -13.20 -42.98 -21.15
N VAL A 197 -13.35 -42.24 -20.04
CA VAL A 197 -14.70 -41.91 -19.52
C VAL A 197 -15.31 -40.76 -20.30
N ARG A 198 -15.88 -41.06 -21.48
CA ARG A 198 -16.85 -40.21 -22.17
C ARG A 198 -18.25 -40.53 -21.63
N ASP A 199 -18.66 -39.85 -20.56
CA ASP A 199 -20.07 -39.82 -20.19
C ASP A 199 -20.70 -38.46 -20.53
N VAL A 200 -21.76 -38.54 -21.32
CA VAL A 200 -22.63 -37.44 -21.71
C VAL A 200 -23.49 -37.06 -20.51
N SER A 201 -23.05 -36.07 -19.72
CA SER A 201 -23.93 -35.32 -18.83
C SER A 201 -24.03 -33.88 -19.32
N VAL A 202 -25.24 -33.47 -19.70
CA VAL A 202 -25.58 -32.07 -19.94
C VAL A 202 -25.52 -31.34 -18.59
N SER A 203 -24.36 -30.78 -18.29
CA SER A 203 -24.20 -29.79 -17.22
C SER A 203 -24.11 -28.41 -17.87
N LEU A 204 -25.06 -27.54 -17.55
CA LEU A 204 -24.95 -26.10 -17.77
C LEU A 204 -23.81 -25.59 -16.88
N ASN A 205 -22.62 -25.47 -17.46
CA ASN A 205 -21.50 -24.81 -16.79
C ASN A 205 -21.76 -23.29 -16.83
N ILE A 206 -22.36 -22.75 -15.77
CA ILE A 206 -21.99 -21.41 -15.34
C ILE A 206 -20.72 -21.63 -14.52
N ILE A 207 -19.56 -21.39 -15.13
CA ILE A 207 -18.32 -21.24 -14.38
C ILE A 207 -18.48 -19.92 -13.63
N ILE A 208 -18.85 -20.01 -12.36
CA ILE A 208 -18.50 -18.98 -11.41
C ILE A 208 -17.11 -19.39 -10.93
N GLU A 209 -16.06 -18.70 -11.39
CA GLU A 209 -14.76 -18.79 -10.72
C GLU A 209 -14.96 -18.25 -9.30
N GLU A 210 -15.11 -19.16 -8.33
CA GLU A 210 -15.27 -18.78 -6.92
C GLU A 210 -14.06 -18.02 -6.39
N ASP A 211 -12.86 -18.31 -6.91
CA ASP A 211 -11.64 -17.55 -6.61
C ASP A 211 -11.65 -16.14 -7.22
N LEU A 212 -12.27 -15.94 -8.39
CA LEU A 212 -12.40 -14.63 -9.02
C LEU A 212 -13.45 -13.78 -8.29
N ILE A 213 -14.58 -14.37 -7.88
CA ILE A 213 -15.59 -13.66 -7.06
C ILE A 213 -15.03 -13.34 -5.68
N SER A 214 -14.36 -14.30 -5.03
CA SER A 214 -13.70 -14.08 -3.74
C SER A 214 -12.61 -13.02 -3.85
N GLY A 215 -11.82 -13.01 -4.93
CA GLY A 215 -10.85 -11.96 -5.26
C GLY A 215 -11.47 -10.60 -5.57
N LEU A 216 -12.58 -10.55 -6.29
CA LEU A 216 -13.35 -9.32 -6.59
C LEU A 216 -14.02 -8.76 -5.34
N ILE A 217 -14.50 -9.62 -4.44
CA ILE A 217 -15.06 -9.24 -3.14
C ILE A 217 -13.93 -8.77 -2.21
N LYS A 218 -12.77 -9.42 -2.24
CA LYS A 218 -11.60 -8.93 -1.51
C LYS A 218 -11.18 -7.55 -2.01
N LYS A 219 -11.14 -7.33 -3.33
CA LYS A 219 -10.99 -6.00 -3.93
C LYS A 219 -12.10 -5.06 -3.46
N PHE A 220 -13.36 -5.49 -3.38
CA PHE A 220 -14.46 -4.66 -2.85
C PHE A 220 -14.23 -4.16 -1.41
N TRP A 221 -13.43 -4.90 -0.61
CA TRP A 221 -13.03 -4.55 0.77
C TRP A 221 -11.62 -3.97 0.91
N GLU A 222 -10.84 -3.93 -0.18
CA GLU A 222 -9.51 -3.33 -0.18
C GLU A 222 -9.62 -1.80 -0.05
N LEU A 223 -8.66 -1.19 0.65
CA LEU A 223 -8.66 0.23 1.02
C LEU A 223 -8.70 1.19 -0.20
N GLU A 224 -8.41 0.71 -1.40
CA GLU A 224 -8.02 1.51 -2.57
C GLU A 224 -8.90 1.30 -3.84
N SER A 225 -10.09 0.72 -3.72
CA SER A 225 -10.82 0.18 -4.88
C SER A 225 -12.22 0.78 -5.08
N LEU A 226 -12.37 1.98 -5.64
CA LEU A 226 -13.60 2.45 -6.37
C LEU A 226 -13.25 3.83 -6.95
N GLY A 227 -13.16 3.94 -8.27
CA GLY A 227 -13.36 5.14 -9.12
C GLY A 227 -12.50 6.38 -8.89
N ILE A 228 -12.06 6.65 -7.68
CA ILE A 228 -11.28 7.81 -7.26
C ILE A 228 -9.88 7.36 -6.84
N ALA A 229 -9.33 6.41 -7.59
CA ALA A 229 -7.92 6.10 -7.56
C ALA A 229 -7.27 6.80 -8.74
N GLU A 230 -6.12 7.43 -8.53
CA GLU A 230 -5.19 7.79 -9.60
C GLU A 230 -4.68 6.48 -10.22
N ASN A 231 -5.48 5.84 -11.08
CA ASN A 231 -4.96 4.89 -12.08
C ASN A 231 -4.39 5.70 -13.25
N GLU A 232 -3.48 6.62 -12.96
CA GLU A 232 -2.67 7.35 -13.96
C GLU A 232 -1.32 6.66 -14.19
N PHE A 233 -1.19 5.38 -13.84
CA PHE A 233 -0.17 4.55 -14.44
C PHE A 233 -0.69 4.09 -15.81
N SER A 234 -0.49 4.94 -16.82
CA SER A 234 -0.59 4.51 -18.21
C SER A 234 0.41 3.37 -18.39
N ASP A 235 -0.09 2.15 -18.57
CA ASP A 235 0.71 1.04 -19.06
C ASP A 235 1.36 1.51 -20.37
N PRO A 236 2.70 1.53 -20.51
CA PRO A 236 3.36 1.97 -21.73
C PRO A 236 2.89 1.22 -22.98
N SER A 237 2.36 0.00 -22.81
CA SER A 237 1.76 -0.76 -23.91
C SER A 237 0.48 -0.10 -24.46
N ASN A 238 -0.28 0.65 -23.66
CA ASN A 238 -1.53 1.29 -24.09
C ASN A 238 -1.30 2.40 -25.12
N ASP A 239 -0.23 3.19 -24.96
CA ASP A 239 0.10 4.26 -25.92
C ASP A 239 0.52 3.67 -27.27
N SER A 240 1.28 2.55 -27.25
CA SER A 240 1.67 1.85 -28.47
C SER A 240 0.48 1.26 -29.24
N VAL A 241 -0.54 0.75 -28.52
CA VAL A 241 -1.77 0.20 -29.12
C VAL A 241 -2.60 1.31 -29.77
N LEU A 242 -2.72 2.47 -29.11
CA LEU A 242 -3.46 3.61 -29.65
C LEU A 242 -2.75 4.20 -30.88
N GLN A 243 -1.42 4.39 -30.84
CA GLN A 243 -0.65 4.88 -31.99
C GLN A 243 -0.78 3.94 -33.20
N ARG A 244 -0.68 2.63 -32.97
CA ARG A 244 -0.87 1.64 -34.03
C ARG A 244 -2.26 1.72 -34.63
N PHE A 245 -3.30 1.80 -33.79
CA PHE A 245 -4.68 1.97 -34.25
C PHE A 245 -4.85 3.22 -35.11
N GLU A 246 -4.29 4.36 -34.69
CA GLU A 246 -4.36 5.62 -35.44
C GLU A 246 -3.63 5.56 -36.78
N SER A 247 -2.58 4.74 -36.90
CA SER A 247 -1.85 4.53 -38.16
C SER A 247 -2.54 3.56 -39.13
N GLU A 248 -3.39 2.66 -38.63
CA GLU A 248 -4.04 1.59 -39.40
C GLU A 248 -5.52 1.86 -39.72
N ILE A 249 -6.13 2.89 -39.12
CA ILE A 249 -7.53 3.24 -39.36
C ILE A 249 -7.71 3.86 -40.76
N GLU A 250 -8.67 3.34 -41.52
CA GLU A 250 -9.00 3.81 -42.86
C GLU A 250 -10.44 4.34 -42.88
N TYR A 251 -10.70 5.34 -43.72
CA TYR A 251 -12.06 5.85 -43.95
C TYR A 251 -12.44 5.61 -45.42
N GLN A 252 -13.43 4.74 -45.65
CA GLN A 252 -13.90 4.34 -46.99
C GLN A 252 -15.42 4.16 -46.99
N ASN A 253 -16.10 4.54 -48.08
CA ASN A 253 -17.55 4.34 -48.26
C ASN A 253 -18.40 4.87 -47.09
N SER A 254 -18.08 6.07 -46.61
CA SER A 254 -18.75 6.73 -45.48
C SER A 254 -18.71 5.93 -44.16
N ARG A 255 -17.70 5.07 -43.98
CA ARG A 255 -17.47 4.29 -42.76
C ARG A 255 -15.99 4.17 -42.44
N TYR A 256 -15.68 3.98 -41.17
CA TYR A 256 -14.32 3.65 -40.74
C TYR A 256 -14.09 2.15 -40.79
N ARG A 257 -12.89 1.76 -41.23
CA ARG A 257 -12.38 0.40 -41.23
C ARG A 257 -11.19 0.30 -40.30
N VAL A 258 -11.23 -0.67 -39.41
CA VAL A 258 -10.21 -0.89 -38.36
C VAL A 258 -9.63 -2.29 -38.43
N ARG A 259 -8.43 -2.46 -37.88
CA ARG A 259 -7.81 -3.77 -37.63
C ARG A 259 -7.97 -4.20 -36.18
N LEU A 260 -7.95 -5.50 -35.95
CA LEU A 260 -7.99 -6.02 -34.59
C LEU A 260 -6.63 -5.78 -33.89
N PRO A 261 -6.62 -5.33 -32.63
CA PRO A 261 -5.38 -5.02 -31.91
C PRO A 261 -4.70 -6.31 -31.40
N TRP A 262 -4.05 -7.02 -32.32
CA TRP A 262 -3.35 -8.28 -32.04
C TRP A 262 -2.15 -8.12 -31.10
N LYS A 263 -2.05 -9.02 -30.11
CA LYS A 263 -0.81 -9.24 -29.34
C LYS A 263 0.21 -9.97 -30.22
N SER A 264 1.37 -9.36 -30.42
CA SER A 264 2.41 -9.80 -31.36
C SER A 264 2.83 -11.26 -31.17
N ASP A 265 2.88 -11.70 -29.91
CA ASP A 265 3.29 -13.03 -29.45
C ASP A 265 2.18 -14.07 -29.53
N LYS A 266 0.90 -13.66 -29.53
CA LYS A 266 -0.25 -14.58 -29.42
C LYS A 266 -1.03 -14.82 -30.70
N LYS A 267 -0.78 -14.04 -31.75
CA LYS A 267 -1.52 -14.15 -33.01
C LYS A 267 -1.43 -15.55 -33.64
N TYR A 268 -0.27 -16.20 -33.57
CA TYR A 268 -0.01 -17.48 -34.22
C TYR A 268 -0.36 -18.73 -33.40
N ILE A 269 -0.73 -18.57 -32.13
CA ILE A 269 -1.13 -19.68 -31.25
C ILE A 269 -2.65 -19.87 -31.18
N LEU A 270 -3.42 -18.98 -31.82
CA LEU A 270 -4.88 -19.04 -31.81
C LEU A 270 -5.36 -20.25 -32.63
N SER A 271 -6.01 -21.20 -31.96
CA SER A 271 -6.68 -22.33 -32.61
C SER A 271 -8.10 -21.95 -33.08
N ASP A 272 -8.66 -22.73 -34.02
CA ASP A 272 -9.89 -22.34 -34.72
C ASP A 272 -11.17 -22.35 -33.85
N ASN A 273 -11.18 -23.03 -32.70
CA ASN A 273 -12.35 -23.24 -31.84
C ASN A 273 -13.58 -23.87 -32.55
N LYS A 274 -13.41 -24.46 -33.74
CA LYS A 274 -14.50 -24.96 -34.59
C LYS A 274 -15.29 -26.08 -33.92
N LYS A 275 -14.60 -27.04 -33.30
CA LYS A 275 -15.22 -28.18 -32.59
C LYS A 275 -16.11 -27.74 -31.43
N VAL A 276 -15.79 -26.64 -30.75
CA VAL A 276 -16.60 -26.11 -29.65
C VAL A 276 -17.82 -25.40 -30.21
N ALA A 277 -17.63 -24.58 -31.26
CA ALA A 277 -18.72 -23.89 -31.94
C ALA A 277 -19.75 -24.87 -32.54
N GLU A 278 -19.32 -25.94 -33.21
CA GLU A 278 -20.19 -26.99 -33.76
C GLU A 278 -21.01 -27.69 -32.66
N ARG A 279 -20.36 -28.08 -31.54
CA ARG A 279 -21.06 -28.72 -30.40
C ARG A 279 -22.11 -27.80 -29.78
N ARG A 280 -21.82 -26.51 -29.62
CA ARG A 280 -22.76 -25.52 -29.08
C ARG A 280 -23.89 -25.23 -30.07
N PHE A 281 -23.57 -25.11 -31.35
CA PHE A 281 -24.54 -24.90 -32.41
C PHE A 281 -25.52 -26.07 -32.54
N GLU A 282 -25.04 -27.33 -32.43
CA GLU A 282 -25.92 -28.50 -32.49
C GLU A 282 -26.95 -28.51 -31.34
N ARG A 283 -26.56 -28.03 -30.15
CA ARG A 283 -27.51 -27.81 -29.05
C ARG A 283 -28.54 -26.74 -29.38
N LEU A 284 -28.09 -25.63 -29.95
CA LEU A 284 -28.94 -24.53 -30.36
C LEU A 284 -29.90 -24.96 -31.48
N ARG A 285 -29.47 -25.79 -32.44
CA ARG A 285 -30.32 -26.36 -33.48
C ARG A 285 -31.45 -27.21 -32.89
N ARG A 286 -31.16 -28.08 -31.92
CA ARG A 286 -32.21 -28.83 -31.21
C ARG A 286 -33.19 -27.92 -30.46
N LEU A 287 -32.71 -26.79 -29.95
CA LEU A 287 -33.55 -25.76 -29.33
C LEU A 287 -34.45 -25.09 -30.37
N PHE A 288 -33.93 -24.77 -31.56
CA PHE A 288 -34.70 -24.22 -32.68
C PHE A 288 -35.83 -25.15 -33.14
N VAL A 289 -35.57 -26.46 -33.23
CA VAL A 289 -36.60 -27.46 -33.56
C VAL A 289 -37.68 -27.52 -32.47
N ARG A 290 -37.30 -27.41 -31.19
CA ARG A 290 -38.24 -27.43 -30.06
C ARG A 290 -39.01 -26.12 -29.89
N ASN A 291 -38.44 -24.99 -30.31
CA ASN A 291 -39.02 -23.66 -30.16
C ASN A 291 -38.94 -22.89 -31.50
N PRO A 292 -39.92 -23.09 -32.39
CA PRO A 292 -39.96 -22.43 -33.70
C PRO A 292 -40.02 -20.90 -33.63
N GLU A 293 -40.64 -20.32 -32.59
CA GLU A 293 -40.73 -18.86 -32.42
C GLU A 293 -39.37 -18.24 -32.07
N LEU A 294 -38.57 -18.94 -31.26
CA LEU A 294 -37.18 -18.56 -31.00
C LEU A 294 -36.36 -18.60 -32.30
N TYR A 295 -36.53 -19.64 -33.12
CA TYR A 295 -35.84 -19.77 -34.39
C TYR A 295 -36.19 -18.62 -35.35
N LYS A 296 -37.48 -18.30 -35.52
CA LYS A 296 -37.92 -17.14 -36.33
C LYS A 296 -37.26 -15.84 -35.87
N SER A 297 -37.21 -15.61 -34.55
CA SER A 297 -36.56 -14.42 -33.99
C SER A 297 -35.06 -14.37 -34.28
N TYR A 298 -34.39 -15.53 -34.18
CA TYR A 298 -32.97 -15.69 -34.54
C TYR A 298 -32.72 -15.43 -36.03
N GLN A 299 -33.52 -16.06 -36.89
CA GLN A 299 -33.42 -15.95 -38.34
C GLN A 299 -33.65 -14.51 -38.79
N ALA A 300 -34.64 -13.82 -38.22
CA ALA A 300 -34.93 -12.42 -38.51
C ALA A 300 -33.72 -11.51 -38.21
N VAL A 301 -33.03 -11.71 -37.07
CA VAL A 301 -31.84 -10.91 -36.73
C VAL A 301 -30.68 -11.19 -37.68
N LEU A 302 -30.42 -12.45 -38.02
CA LEU A 302 -29.31 -12.78 -38.92
C LEU A 302 -29.60 -12.38 -40.38
N HIS A 303 -30.85 -12.47 -40.84
CA HIS A 303 -31.26 -11.94 -42.14
C HIS A 303 -31.09 -10.42 -42.20
N ASP A 304 -31.48 -9.70 -41.15
CA ASP A 304 -31.23 -8.26 -41.04
C ASP A 304 -29.73 -7.93 -41.11
N TYR A 305 -28.89 -8.71 -40.40
CA TYR A 305 -27.44 -8.56 -40.47
C TYR A 305 -26.88 -8.84 -41.87
N LEU A 306 -27.40 -9.84 -42.58
CA LEU A 306 -26.98 -10.17 -43.94
C LEU A 306 -27.40 -9.07 -44.93
N GLN A 307 -28.64 -8.58 -44.82
CA GLN A 307 -29.17 -7.50 -45.66
C GLN A 307 -28.39 -6.20 -45.48
N GLN A 308 -28.01 -5.88 -44.23
CA GLN A 308 -27.18 -4.71 -43.91
C GLN A 308 -25.68 -4.93 -44.19
N LYS A 309 -25.29 -6.08 -44.73
CA LYS A 309 -23.89 -6.49 -44.98
C LYS A 309 -23.02 -6.46 -43.72
N ILE A 310 -23.61 -6.65 -42.53
CA ILE A 310 -22.93 -6.76 -41.24
C ILE A 310 -22.22 -8.12 -41.13
N ILE A 311 -22.84 -9.14 -41.71
CA ILE A 311 -22.28 -10.47 -41.90
C ILE A 311 -22.26 -10.81 -43.38
N GLU A 312 -21.38 -11.73 -43.77
CA GLU A 312 -21.31 -12.29 -45.12
C GLU A 312 -21.06 -13.79 -45.05
N LEU A 313 -21.47 -14.52 -46.10
CA LEU A 313 -21.12 -15.93 -46.25
C LEU A 313 -19.60 -16.04 -46.50
N VAL A 314 -18.94 -16.99 -45.85
CA VAL A 314 -17.50 -17.21 -46.08
C VAL A 314 -17.30 -17.70 -47.53
N PRO A 315 -16.46 -17.04 -48.35
CA PRO A 315 -16.21 -17.46 -49.72
C PRO A 315 -15.54 -18.84 -49.79
N ASN A 316 -15.85 -19.63 -50.82
CA ASN A 316 -15.24 -20.95 -51.04
C ASN A 316 -13.74 -20.91 -51.37
N THR A 317 -13.16 -19.72 -51.57
CA THR A 317 -11.77 -19.47 -51.98
C THR A 317 -10.87 -18.98 -50.84
N CYS A 318 -11.12 -19.39 -49.59
CA CYS A 318 -10.26 -18.95 -48.49
C CYS A 318 -8.84 -19.50 -48.62
N ASP A 319 -7.86 -18.60 -48.68
CA ASP A 319 -6.43 -18.90 -48.53
C ASP A 319 -6.21 -19.74 -47.26
N ALA A 320 -5.55 -20.90 -47.39
CA ALA A 320 -5.22 -21.77 -46.26
C ALA A 320 -4.30 -21.10 -45.21
N GLU A 321 -3.76 -19.92 -45.51
CA GLU A 321 -2.83 -19.15 -44.69
C GLU A 321 -3.49 -18.15 -43.73
N ARG A 322 -4.82 -17.91 -43.82
CA ARG A 322 -5.49 -16.96 -42.93
C ARG A 322 -5.83 -17.59 -41.57
N ILE A 323 -5.61 -16.83 -40.50
CA ILE A 323 -6.00 -17.24 -39.15
C ILE A 323 -7.53 -17.25 -39.07
N THR A 324 -8.09 -18.37 -38.62
CA THR A 324 -9.54 -18.55 -38.52
C THR A 324 -9.95 -18.81 -37.08
N PHE A 325 -11.14 -18.36 -36.70
CA PHE A 325 -11.71 -18.61 -35.38
C PHE A 325 -13.24 -18.64 -35.47
N TYR A 326 -13.85 -19.62 -34.81
CA TYR A 326 -15.28 -19.87 -34.81
C TYR A 326 -15.90 -19.48 -33.47
N LEU A 327 -16.77 -18.47 -33.51
CA LEU A 327 -17.52 -17.94 -32.38
C LEU A 327 -18.80 -18.77 -32.15
N PRO A 328 -18.97 -19.39 -30.97
CA PRO A 328 -20.27 -19.86 -30.54
C PRO A 328 -21.20 -18.68 -30.28
N HIS A 329 -22.51 -18.87 -30.46
CA HIS A 329 -23.51 -17.85 -30.19
C HIS A 329 -24.72 -18.38 -29.44
N ARG A 330 -25.44 -17.48 -28.78
CA ARG A 330 -26.66 -17.77 -28.00
C ARG A 330 -27.61 -16.57 -27.96
N GLU A 331 -28.88 -16.83 -27.65
CA GLU A 331 -29.88 -15.81 -27.42
C GLU A 331 -29.68 -15.10 -26.08
N VAL A 332 -29.98 -13.80 -26.06
CA VAL A 332 -30.24 -13.03 -24.86
C VAL A 332 -31.56 -12.31 -25.04
N VAL A 333 -32.52 -12.66 -24.19
CA VAL A 333 -33.84 -12.01 -24.16
C VAL A 333 -33.86 -11.01 -23.00
N ARG A 334 -34.02 -9.74 -23.33
CA ARG A 334 -34.15 -8.64 -22.38
C ARG A 334 -35.63 -8.31 -22.20
N ASN A 335 -36.20 -8.65 -21.04
CA ASN A 335 -37.61 -8.40 -20.70
C ASN A 335 -37.84 -7.00 -20.09
N ASP A 336 -36.81 -6.18 -20.00
CA ASP A 336 -36.73 -4.93 -19.23
C ASP A 336 -36.97 -3.65 -20.07
N ARG A 337 -37.40 -3.77 -21.34
CA ARG A 337 -37.72 -2.64 -22.22
C ARG A 337 -39.04 -2.89 -22.95
N SER A 338 -39.72 -1.82 -23.38
CA SER A 338 -41.03 -1.82 -24.07
C SER A 338 -41.09 -2.67 -25.35
N SER A 339 -39.94 -3.10 -25.86
CA SER A 339 -39.82 -4.25 -26.76
C SER A 339 -38.85 -5.24 -26.10
N SER A 340 -39.26 -6.51 -25.99
CA SER A 340 -38.37 -7.61 -25.68
C SER A 340 -37.32 -7.70 -26.78
N LYS A 341 -36.20 -6.98 -26.62
CA LYS A 341 -35.15 -6.92 -27.64
C LYS A 341 -34.39 -8.24 -27.61
N PHE A 342 -34.79 -9.13 -28.50
CA PHE A 342 -34.04 -10.33 -28.84
C PHE A 342 -32.65 -9.92 -29.36
N ARG A 343 -31.58 -10.51 -28.81
CA ARG A 343 -30.21 -10.28 -29.26
C ARG A 343 -29.48 -11.61 -29.42
N VAL A 344 -28.69 -11.72 -30.48
CA VAL A 344 -27.73 -12.81 -30.66
C VAL A 344 -26.38 -12.35 -30.12
N VAL A 345 -25.82 -13.09 -29.15
CA VAL A 345 -24.54 -12.77 -28.52
C VAL A 345 -23.51 -13.82 -28.90
N PHE A 346 -22.33 -13.35 -29.32
CA PHE A 346 -21.21 -14.18 -29.75
C PHE A 346 -20.15 -14.25 -28.64
N ASP A 347 -19.59 -15.44 -28.42
CA ASP A 347 -18.67 -15.74 -27.32
C ASP A 347 -17.22 -15.82 -27.81
N ALA A 348 -16.52 -14.68 -27.82
CA ALA A 348 -15.09 -14.60 -28.17
C ALA A 348 -14.14 -15.05 -27.05
N SER A 349 -14.68 -15.44 -25.88
CA SER A 349 -13.90 -15.99 -24.77
C SER A 349 -13.93 -17.53 -24.75
N SER A 350 -14.75 -18.15 -25.61
CA SER A 350 -14.82 -19.60 -25.76
C SER A 350 -13.50 -20.15 -26.30
N HIS A 351 -13.05 -21.28 -25.75
CA HIS A 351 -11.88 -22.03 -26.22
C HIS A 351 -12.04 -23.51 -25.81
N ASP A 352 -11.30 -24.41 -26.45
CA ASP A 352 -11.21 -25.81 -26.01
C ASP A 352 -10.23 -25.95 -24.84
N VAL A 353 -10.25 -27.09 -24.14
CA VAL A 353 -9.40 -27.28 -22.95
C VAL A 353 -7.92 -27.21 -23.32
N GLY A 354 -7.20 -26.23 -22.74
CA GLY A 354 -5.77 -26.01 -22.97
C GLY A 354 -5.45 -25.06 -24.13
N GLU A 355 -6.47 -24.56 -24.83
CA GLU A 355 -6.35 -23.62 -25.93
C GLU A 355 -6.58 -22.17 -25.47
N VAL A 356 -6.20 -21.18 -26.29
CA VAL A 356 -6.45 -19.75 -26.03
C VAL A 356 -7.70 -19.26 -26.75
N SER A 357 -8.40 -18.29 -26.16
CA SER A 357 -9.54 -17.64 -26.82
C SER A 357 -9.11 -16.45 -27.70
N LEU A 358 -10.00 -15.98 -28.56
CA LEU A 358 -9.78 -14.75 -29.34
C LEU A 358 -9.50 -13.55 -28.42
N ASN A 359 -10.25 -13.41 -27.33
CA ASN A 359 -10.05 -12.33 -26.36
C ASN A 359 -8.67 -12.39 -25.68
N ASP A 360 -8.08 -13.57 -25.49
CA ASP A 360 -6.74 -13.71 -24.91
C ASP A 360 -5.64 -13.19 -25.84
N CYS A 361 -5.88 -13.28 -27.16
CA CYS A 361 -4.94 -12.91 -28.22
C CYS A 361 -5.01 -11.44 -28.63
N LEU A 362 -6.03 -10.70 -28.16
CA LEU A 362 -6.21 -9.27 -28.45
C LEU A 362 -5.85 -8.40 -27.24
N HIS A 363 -5.31 -7.21 -27.50
CA HIS A 363 -5.21 -6.15 -26.49
C HIS A 363 -6.59 -5.57 -26.22
N ILE A 364 -6.96 -5.42 -24.94
CA ILE A 364 -8.20 -4.76 -24.53
C ILE A 364 -8.20 -3.28 -24.97
N GLY A 365 -7.02 -2.66 -24.96
CA GLY A 365 -6.81 -1.25 -25.25
C GLY A 365 -7.09 -0.34 -24.03
N PRO A 366 -6.62 0.92 -24.05
CA PRO A 366 -6.91 1.88 -22.99
C PRO A 366 -8.40 2.20 -22.91
N ASN A 367 -8.89 2.47 -21.70
CA ASN A 367 -10.24 3.01 -21.55
C ASN A 367 -10.25 4.49 -21.97
N LEU A 368 -10.87 4.78 -23.11
CA LEU A 368 -10.98 6.12 -23.66
C LEU A 368 -12.29 6.83 -23.29
N TYR A 369 -13.22 6.14 -22.63
CA TYR A 369 -14.49 6.70 -22.21
C TYR A 369 -14.35 7.52 -20.93
N PRO A 370 -15.09 8.64 -20.80
CA PRO A 370 -15.26 9.33 -19.52
C PRO A 370 -15.84 8.40 -18.45
N ASP A 371 -15.54 8.67 -17.19
CA ASP A 371 -16.12 7.91 -16.09
C ASP A 371 -17.63 8.20 -15.95
N ILE A 372 -18.42 7.17 -15.66
CA ILE A 372 -19.88 7.28 -15.47
C ILE A 372 -20.22 8.29 -14.37
N PHE A 373 -19.43 8.34 -13.29
CA PHE A 373 -19.62 9.32 -12.22
C PHE A 373 -19.50 10.76 -12.75
N ASP A 374 -18.48 11.03 -13.55
CA ASP A 374 -18.23 12.36 -14.10
C ASP A 374 -19.33 12.76 -15.09
N LEU A 375 -19.80 11.83 -15.91
CA LEU A 375 -20.94 12.02 -16.84
C LEU A 375 -22.23 12.33 -16.10
N LEU A 376 -22.55 11.58 -15.03
CA LEU A 376 -23.75 11.83 -14.23
C LEU A 376 -23.69 13.15 -13.47
N LEU A 377 -22.50 13.58 -13.02
CA LEU A 377 -22.33 14.91 -12.44
C LEU A 377 -22.56 16.02 -13.48
N ARG A 378 -22.00 15.88 -14.69
CA ARG A 378 -22.20 16.85 -15.77
C ARG A 378 -23.63 16.87 -16.29
N PHE A 379 -24.30 15.73 -16.31
CA PHE A 379 -25.71 15.64 -16.63
C PHE A 379 -26.60 16.44 -15.66
N ARG A 380 -26.09 16.82 -14.48
CA ARG A 380 -26.78 17.62 -13.48
C ARG A 380 -26.45 19.11 -13.54
N LEU A 381 -25.52 19.55 -14.40
CA LEU A 381 -25.04 20.93 -14.45
C LEU A 381 -26.01 21.93 -15.06
N HIS A 382 -26.71 21.55 -16.13
CA HIS A 382 -27.44 22.49 -16.98
C HIS A 382 -28.96 22.35 -16.85
N PRO A 383 -29.75 23.43 -16.99
CA PRO A 383 -31.21 23.37 -16.90
C PRO A 383 -31.83 22.59 -18.06
N ILE A 384 -31.30 22.71 -19.28
CA ILE A 384 -31.76 21.93 -20.44
C ILE A 384 -30.86 20.72 -20.58
N ALA A 385 -31.41 19.52 -20.46
CA ALA A 385 -30.69 18.26 -20.57
C ALA A 385 -31.22 17.43 -21.73
N PHE A 386 -30.31 16.76 -22.45
CA PHE A 386 -30.67 15.84 -23.50
C PHE A 386 -29.80 14.59 -23.55
N THR A 387 -30.34 13.56 -24.16
CA THR A 387 -29.64 12.30 -24.42
C THR A 387 -29.93 11.80 -25.83
N ALA A 388 -28.96 11.12 -26.45
CA ALA A 388 -29.11 10.41 -27.72
C ALA A 388 -28.39 9.06 -27.67
N ASP A 389 -28.72 8.16 -28.59
CA ASP A 389 -28.13 6.82 -28.69
C ASP A 389 -27.61 6.61 -30.13
N ILE A 390 -26.37 6.15 -30.26
CA ILE A 390 -25.74 5.77 -31.52
C ILE A 390 -26.26 4.38 -31.93
N LYS A 391 -27.11 4.35 -32.96
CA LYS A 391 -27.76 3.13 -33.44
C LYS A 391 -26.71 2.06 -33.78
N GLN A 392 -26.71 0.96 -33.02
CA GLN A 392 -25.82 -0.19 -33.24
C GLN A 392 -24.34 0.23 -33.37
N ALA A 393 -23.85 1.11 -32.48
CA ALA A 393 -22.54 1.78 -32.56
C ALA A 393 -21.37 0.89 -33.04
N PHE A 394 -21.16 -0.28 -32.43
CA PHE A 394 -20.10 -1.22 -32.83
C PHE A 394 -20.23 -1.68 -34.29
N LEU A 395 -21.46 -2.00 -34.72
CA LEU A 395 -21.73 -2.53 -36.06
C LEU A 395 -21.59 -1.46 -37.16
N GLN A 396 -21.40 -0.19 -36.80
CA GLN A 396 -21.15 0.88 -37.77
C GLN A 396 -19.70 0.90 -38.27
N ILE A 397 -18.78 0.22 -37.58
CA ILE A 397 -17.34 0.17 -37.89
C ILE A 397 -17.02 -1.11 -38.65
N GLU A 398 -16.33 -1.01 -39.79
CA GLU A 398 -15.88 -2.15 -40.57
C GLU A 398 -14.64 -2.81 -39.99
N VAL A 399 -14.55 -4.13 -40.08
CA VAL A 399 -13.32 -4.89 -39.80
C VAL A 399 -12.59 -5.12 -41.11
N ASN A 400 -11.27 -4.87 -41.09
CA ASN A 400 -10.39 -5.13 -42.22
C ASN A 400 -10.47 -6.58 -42.69
N GLU A 401 -10.48 -6.82 -44.00
CA GLU A 401 -10.66 -8.14 -44.60
C GLU A 401 -9.68 -9.20 -44.09
N LYS A 402 -8.46 -8.79 -43.72
CA LYS A 402 -7.43 -9.68 -43.17
C LYS A 402 -7.78 -10.27 -41.80
N ASP A 403 -8.66 -9.61 -41.06
CA ASP A 403 -9.06 -9.99 -39.69
C ASP A 403 -10.50 -10.52 -39.60
N ARG A 404 -11.27 -10.55 -40.69
CA ARG A 404 -12.68 -11.01 -40.63
C ARG A 404 -12.83 -12.49 -40.30
N ASP A 405 -11.86 -13.31 -40.70
CA ASP A 405 -11.93 -14.78 -40.57
C ASP A 405 -11.84 -15.30 -39.13
N VAL A 406 -11.52 -14.43 -38.17
CA VAL A 406 -11.58 -14.77 -36.73
C VAL A 406 -12.95 -14.53 -36.09
N SER A 407 -13.94 -14.14 -36.90
CA SER A 407 -15.32 -13.90 -36.46
C SER A 407 -16.33 -14.89 -37.07
N ARG A 408 -15.86 -16.06 -37.52
CA ARG A 408 -16.71 -17.05 -38.19
C ARG A 408 -17.74 -17.62 -37.23
N PHE A 409 -18.91 -18.00 -37.71
CA PHE A 409 -19.92 -18.72 -36.93
C PHE A 409 -20.81 -19.58 -37.83
N LEU A 410 -21.50 -20.53 -37.21
CA LEU A 410 -22.32 -21.53 -37.90
C LEU A 410 -23.80 -21.16 -37.77
N PHE A 411 -24.55 -21.23 -38.87
CA PHE A 411 -26.00 -21.09 -38.89
C PHE A 411 -26.63 -21.93 -40.01
N THR A 412 -27.92 -22.25 -39.90
CA THR A 412 -28.66 -23.00 -40.94
C THR A 412 -30.00 -22.34 -41.17
N ASP A 413 -30.40 -22.22 -42.43
CA ASP A 413 -31.74 -21.74 -42.84
C ASP A 413 -32.83 -22.79 -42.61
N ASP A 414 -32.44 -24.05 -42.38
CA ASP A 414 -33.34 -25.14 -42.02
C ASP A 414 -32.77 -25.94 -40.84
N PRO A 415 -33.34 -25.81 -39.62
CA PRO A 415 -32.87 -26.54 -38.45
C PRO A 415 -33.37 -27.99 -38.41
N THR A 416 -34.33 -28.36 -39.25
CA THR A 416 -34.93 -29.72 -39.29
C THR A 416 -34.17 -30.67 -40.20
N ASP A 417 -33.52 -30.14 -41.23
CA ASP A 417 -32.69 -30.91 -42.15
C ASP A 417 -31.31 -31.20 -41.54
N VAL A 418 -31.14 -32.42 -41.03
CA VAL A 418 -29.87 -32.87 -40.44
C VAL A 418 -28.82 -33.22 -41.48
N SER A 419 -29.22 -33.43 -42.74
CA SER A 419 -28.32 -33.83 -43.82
C SER A 419 -27.54 -32.65 -44.41
N LYS A 420 -28.08 -31.42 -44.31
CA LYS A 420 -27.37 -30.21 -44.73
C LYS A 420 -26.35 -29.75 -43.69
N SER A 421 -25.12 -29.57 -44.13
CA SER A 421 -24.09 -28.91 -43.32
C SER A 421 -24.47 -27.45 -43.06
N PRO A 422 -24.29 -26.92 -41.84
CA PRO A 422 -24.55 -25.52 -41.56
C PRO A 422 -23.66 -24.61 -42.40
N GLN A 423 -24.22 -23.49 -42.85
CA GLN A 423 -23.49 -22.44 -43.54
C GLN A 423 -22.56 -21.73 -42.55
N ILE A 424 -21.42 -21.26 -43.08
CA ILE A 424 -20.43 -20.50 -42.31
C ILE A 424 -20.55 -19.04 -42.71
N TYR A 425 -20.85 -18.20 -41.73
CA TYR A 425 -20.88 -16.74 -41.86
C TYR A 425 -19.69 -16.14 -41.12
N ARG A 426 -19.30 -14.91 -41.47
CA ARG A 426 -18.33 -14.10 -40.71
C ARG A 426 -18.79 -12.65 -40.62
N PHE A 427 -18.35 -11.92 -39.60
CA PHE A 427 -18.63 -10.50 -39.47
C PHE A 427 -17.72 -9.67 -40.37
N THR A 428 -18.31 -8.64 -40.99
CA THR A 428 -17.60 -7.57 -41.70
C THR A 428 -17.47 -6.31 -40.83
N ARG A 429 -18.07 -6.33 -39.63
CA ARG A 429 -18.18 -5.21 -38.69
C ARG A 429 -17.67 -5.60 -37.31
N VAL A 430 -17.32 -4.59 -36.51
CA VAL A 430 -16.90 -4.80 -35.11
C VAL A 430 -18.09 -5.34 -34.33
N LEU A 431 -17.98 -6.56 -33.80
CA LEU A 431 -19.07 -7.25 -33.10
C LEU A 431 -19.01 -7.07 -31.58
N PHE A 432 -20.15 -7.28 -30.94
CA PHE A 432 -20.27 -7.33 -29.49
C PHE A 432 -19.80 -8.68 -28.94
N GLY A 433 -18.98 -8.68 -27.89
CA GLY A 433 -18.44 -9.89 -27.25
C GLY A 433 -16.92 -10.02 -27.34
N VAL A 434 -16.28 -9.21 -28.19
CA VAL A 434 -14.82 -9.05 -28.23
C VAL A 434 -14.39 -7.96 -27.24
N ASN A 435 -13.37 -8.22 -26.43
CA ASN A 435 -12.93 -7.33 -25.35
C ASN A 435 -12.35 -5.99 -25.83
N SER A 436 -11.84 -5.92 -27.06
CA SER A 436 -11.27 -4.73 -27.68
C SER A 436 -12.30 -3.86 -28.41
N SER A 437 -13.54 -4.33 -28.60
CA SER A 437 -14.59 -3.57 -29.30
C SER A 437 -14.90 -2.19 -28.67
N PRO A 438 -15.00 -2.05 -27.33
CA PRO A 438 -15.19 -0.74 -26.69
C PRO A 438 -14.06 0.25 -27.00
N PHE A 439 -12.81 -0.21 -26.95
CA PHE A 439 -11.65 0.63 -27.30
C PHE A 439 -11.71 1.07 -28.76
N MET A 440 -11.95 0.13 -29.69
CA MET A 440 -12.02 0.44 -31.12
C MET A 440 -13.12 1.47 -31.42
N LEU A 441 -14.31 1.34 -30.82
CA LEU A 441 -15.39 2.31 -30.97
C LEU A 441 -14.99 3.70 -30.47
N ALA A 442 -14.48 3.79 -29.24
CA ALA A 442 -14.07 5.06 -28.67
C ALA A 442 -12.94 5.72 -29.47
N ALA A 443 -11.94 4.94 -29.91
CA ALA A 443 -10.82 5.43 -30.68
C ALA A 443 -11.25 5.92 -32.07
N THR A 444 -12.16 5.20 -32.76
CA THR A 444 -12.75 5.65 -34.03
C THR A 444 -13.51 6.97 -33.86
N ILE A 445 -14.35 7.07 -32.84
CA ILE A 445 -15.12 8.31 -32.59
C ILE A 445 -14.15 9.47 -32.31
N LYS A 446 -13.17 9.30 -31.43
CA LYS A 446 -12.18 10.35 -31.13
C LYS A 446 -11.37 10.75 -32.37
N HIS A 447 -10.95 9.78 -33.18
CA HIS A 447 -10.28 10.04 -34.46
C HIS A 447 -11.15 10.89 -35.39
N HIS A 448 -12.44 10.59 -35.48
CA HIS A 448 -13.37 11.36 -36.30
C HIS A 448 -13.58 12.79 -35.77
N LEU A 449 -13.74 12.96 -34.44
CA LEU A 449 -13.94 14.26 -33.82
C LEU A 449 -12.79 15.24 -34.08
N ARG A 450 -11.55 14.76 -34.28
CA ARG A 450 -10.40 15.62 -34.64
C ARG A 450 -10.63 16.44 -35.90
N LYS A 451 -11.42 15.94 -36.86
CA LYS A 451 -11.75 16.67 -38.11
C LYS A 451 -12.60 17.93 -37.85
N TYR A 452 -13.37 17.94 -36.77
CA TYR A 452 -14.33 19.00 -36.44
C TYR A 452 -13.84 19.93 -35.33
N GLN A 453 -12.67 19.70 -34.74
CA GLN A 453 -12.12 20.59 -33.70
C GLN A 453 -11.96 22.04 -34.19
N GLY A 454 -11.68 22.26 -35.48
CA GLY A 454 -11.61 23.59 -36.08
C GLY A 454 -12.93 24.13 -36.62
N ILE A 455 -13.96 23.29 -36.79
CA ILE A 455 -15.25 23.65 -37.40
C ILE A 455 -16.32 23.87 -36.31
N TYR A 456 -16.46 22.89 -35.42
CA TYR A 456 -17.37 22.87 -34.28
C TYR A 456 -16.57 22.65 -32.99
N PRO A 457 -15.78 23.63 -32.53
CA PRO A 457 -14.90 23.46 -31.37
C PRO A 457 -15.69 23.10 -30.09
N GLU A 458 -16.77 23.84 -29.80
CA GLU A 458 -17.61 23.62 -28.61
C GLU A 458 -18.26 22.23 -28.61
N THR A 459 -18.89 21.84 -29.72
CA THR A 459 -19.53 20.52 -29.84
C THR A 459 -18.51 19.38 -29.83
N SER A 460 -17.33 19.58 -30.41
CA SER A 460 -16.25 18.57 -30.37
C SER A 460 -15.73 18.37 -28.93
N GLU A 461 -15.58 19.45 -28.16
CA GLU A 461 -15.20 19.37 -26.74
C GLU A 461 -16.31 18.72 -25.90
N PHE A 462 -17.56 19.10 -26.14
CA PHE A 462 -18.73 18.46 -25.53
C PHE A 462 -18.72 16.95 -25.79
N LEU A 463 -18.62 16.50 -27.04
CA LEU A 463 -18.66 15.09 -27.41
C LEU A 463 -17.48 14.29 -26.83
N ASN A 464 -16.27 14.87 -26.77
CA ASN A 464 -15.13 14.20 -26.13
C ASN A 464 -15.37 13.86 -24.66
N ASN A 465 -16.22 14.64 -23.98
CA ASN A 465 -16.53 14.45 -22.58
C ASN A 465 -17.88 13.73 -22.37
N SER A 466 -18.81 13.75 -23.33
CA SER A 466 -20.22 13.39 -23.11
C SER A 466 -20.67 12.06 -23.71
N ILE A 467 -19.76 11.31 -24.35
CA ILE A 467 -20.06 10.01 -24.96
C ILE A 467 -19.64 8.85 -24.04
N TYR A 468 -20.57 7.92 -23.80
CA TYR A 468 -20.30 6.65 -23.13
C TYR A 468 -20.83 5.49 -23.95
N VAL A 469 -19.94 4.75 -24.60
CA VAL A 469 -20.27 3.67 -25.53
C VAL A 469 -21.21 4.16 -26.63
N ASP A 470 -22.51 3.84 -26.55
CA ASP A 470 -23.56 4.24 -27.47
C ASP A 470 -24.35 5.46 -27.01
N ASP A 471 -24.27 5.86 -25.74
CA ASP A 471 -25.03 6.98 -25.19
C ASP A 471 -24.28 8.32 -25.31
N ILE A 472 -24.97 9.36 -25.78
CA ILE A 472 -24.54 10.77 -25.72
C ILE A 472 -25.42 11.45 -24.68
N ILE A 473 -24.79 12.10 -23.69
CA ILE A 473 -25.52 12.68 -22.54
C ILE A 473 -24.96 14.05 -22.21
N GLY A 474 -25.83 15.05 -22.11
CA GLY A 474 -25.40 16.37 -21.66
C GLY A 474 -26.53 17.38 -21.60
N GLY A 475 -26.18 18.65 -21.75
CA GLY A 475 -27.12 19.76 -21.63
C GLY A 475 -26.48 21.11 -21.85
N HIS A 476 -27.31 22.16 -21.96
CA HIS A 476 -26.87 23.55 -22.08
C HIS A 476 -27.74 24.50 -21.25
N GLN A 477 -27.25 25.73 -21.10
CA GLN A 477 -27.92 26.76 -20.32
C GLN A 477 -29.26 27.22 -20.91
N ASN A 478 -29.42 27.15 -22.23
CA ASN A 478 -30.62 27.57 -22.94
C ASN A 478 -30.94 26.59 -24.08
N THR A 479 -32.18 26.70 -24.59
CA THR A 479 -32.70 25.84 -25.65
C THR A 479 -31.95 26.02 -26.98
N GLU A 480 -31.46 27.23 -27.28
CA GLU A 480 -30.77 27.54 -28.54
C GLU A 480 -29.42 26.83 -28.65
N ASP A 481 -28.59 26.92 -27.61
CA ASP A 481 -27.30 26.23 -27.55
C ASP A 481 -27.46 24.71 -27.56
N ALA A 482 -28.50 24.19 -26.89
CA ALA A 482 -28.84 22.77 -26.93
C ALA A 482 -29.27 22.32 -28.32
N TYR A 483 -30.05 23.15 -29.01
CA TYR A 483 -30.47 22.89 -30.39
C TYR A 483 -29.26 22.90 -31.33
N ARG A 484 -28.42 23.94 -31.31
CA ARG A 484 -27.16 24.04 -32.08
C ARG A 484 -26.27 22.82 -31.87
N THR A 485 -25.99 22.47 -30.62
CA THR A 485 -25.11 21.32 -30.32
C THR A 485 -25.72 20.01 -30.81
N SER A 486 -27.04 19.82 -30.66
CA SER A 486 -27.71 18.59 -31.11
C SER A 486 -27.71 18.43 -32.64
N THR A 487 -27.86 19.51 -33.41
CA THR A 487 -27.82 19.48 -34.89
C THR A 487 -26.40 19.29 -35.39
N GLU A 488 -25.41 19.93 -34.76
CA GLU A 488 -23.99 19.69 -35.05
C GLU A 488 -23.58 18.25 -34.74
N CYS A 489 -24.05 17.66 -33.63
CA CYS A 489 -23.85 16.25 -33.31
C CYS A 489 -24.41 15.34 -34.42
N MET A 490 -25.63 15.61 -34.90
CA MET A 490 -26.23 14.86 -36.00
C MET A 490 -25.36 14.91 -37.25
N HIS A 491 -24.86 16.10 -37.61
CA HIS A 491 -24.00 16.28 -38.77
C HIS A 491 -22.71 15.48 -38.66
N ILE A 492 -21.99 15.63 -37.53
CA ILE A 492 -20.74 14.94 -37.25
C ILE A 492 -20.93 13.42 -37.37
N PHE A 493 -21.87 12.84 -36.62
CA PHE A 493 -22.04 11.38 -36.62
C PHE A 493 -22.58 10.84 -37.95
N ARG A 494 -23.41 11.61 -38.67
CA ARG A 494 -23.89 11.22 -40.00
C ARG A 494 -22.74 11.08 -40.99
N GLU A 495 -21.73 11.94 -40.92
CA GLU A 495 -20.54 11.83 -41.77
C GLU A 495 -19.73 10.57 -41.42
N ALA A 496 -19.64 10.16 -40.16
CA ALA A 496 -19.04 8.88 -39.77
C ALA A 496 -19.84 7.62 -40.17
N GLY A 497 -21.02 7.77 -40.79
CA GLY A 497 -21.94 6.65 -41.05
C GLY A 497 -22.60 6.11 -39.79
N MET A 498 -22.67 6.92 -38.72
CA MET A 498 -23.25 6.59 -37.43
C MET A 498 -24.54 7.40 -37.22
N THR A 499 -25.69 6.73 -37.19
CA THR A 499 -26.98 7.42 -37.03
C THR A 499 -27.31 7.58 -35.55
N LEU A 500 -27.55 8.81 -35.10
CA LEU A 500 -28.08 9.10 -33.77
C LEU A 500 -29.60 8.96 -33.76
N HIS A 501 -30.16 8.38 -32.70
CA HIS A 501 -31.58 8.18 -32.54
C HIS A 501 -32.01 8.21 -31.08
N LYS A 502 -33.32 8.05 -30.83
CA LYS A 502 -33.94 8.06 -29.48
C LYS A 502 -33.60 9.32 -28.68
N TRP A 503 -33.58 10.47 -29.35
CA TRP A 503 -33.39 11.76 -28.69
C TRP A 503 -34.43 11.96 -27.57
N GLN A 504 -33.94 12.34 -26.40
CA GLN A 504 -34.77 12.68 -25.24
C GLN A 504 -34.30 13.98 -24.62
N THR A 505 -35.25 14.75 -24.07
CA THR A 505 -34.98 16.03 -23.39
C THR A 505 -36.03 16.28 -22.31
N ASN A 506 -35.68 17.10 -21.31
CA ASN A 506 -36.63 17.69 -20.37
C ASN A 506 -37.28 19.00 -20.91
N SER A 507 -36.73 19.60 -21.97
CA SER A 507 -37.26 20.83 -22.57
C SER A 507 -38.27 20.55 -23.68
N GLU A 508 -39.50 21.03 -23.49
CA GLU A 508 -40.55 20.91 -24.49
C GLU A 508 -40.29 21.79 -25.72
N GLU A 509 -39.62 22.93 -25.53
CA GLU A 509 -39.20 23.83 -26.61
C GLU A 509 -38.17 23.15 -27.53
N LEU A 510 -37.15 22.52 -26.92
CA LEU A 510 -36.13 21.78 -27.68
C LEU A 510 -36.75 20.61 -28.44
N ARG A 511 -37.68 19.89 -27.81
CA ARG A 511 -38.43 18.80 -28.46
C ARG A 511 -39.17 19.28 -29.71
N LYS A 512 -39.84 20.43 -29.64
CA LYS A 512 -40.55 21.03 -30.78
C LYS A 512 -39.59 21.40 -31.92
N LEU A 513 -38.42 21.95 -31.60
CA LEU A 513 -37.39 22.26 -32.60
C LEU A 513 -36.87 20.99 -33.30
N TRP A 514 -36.61 19.91 -32.56
CA TRP A 514 -36.21 18.63 -33.15
C TRP A 514 -37.26 18.00 -34.07
N ILE A 515 -38.55 18.16 -33.75
CA ILE A 515 -39.64 17.67 -34.62
C ILE A 515 -39.66 18.45 -35.94
N LYS A 516 -39.41 19.77 -35.89
CA LYS A 516 -39.37 20.61 -37.09
C LYS A 516 -38.25 20.21 -38.06
N GLU A 517 -37.12 19.75 -37.53
CA GLU A 517 -35.95 19.30 -38.30
C GLU A 517 -35.94 17.80 -38.64
N ASP A 518 -37.07 17.10 -38.45
CA ASP A 518 -37.18 15.63 -38.62
C ASP A 518 -36.13 14.81 -37.82
N MET A 519 -35.55 15.40 -36.77
CA MET A 519 -34.64 14.71 -35.84
C MET A 519 -35.40 13.75 -34.93
N VAL A 520 -36.66 14.07 -34.66
CA VAL A 520 -37.61 13.23 -33.96
C VAL A 520 -38.86 13.16 -34.82
N SER A 521 -39.28 11.95 -35.21
CA SER A 521 -40.53 11.75 -35.96
C SER A 521 -41.69 12.39 -35.20
N GLY A 522 -42.43 13.29 -35.87
CA GLY A 522 -43.56 14.04 -35.29
C GLY A 522 -44.68 13.16 -34.71
N ASP A 523 -44.68 11.87 -35.03
CA ASP A 523 -45.51 10.86 -34.38
C ASP A 523 -44.82 10.29 -33.13
N SER A 524 -44.62 11.14 -32.12
CA SER A 524 -44.37 10.67 -30.75
C SER A 524 -45.68 10.52 -29.98
N SER A 525 -46.66 9.84 -30.59
CA SER A 525 -47.72 9.13 -29.89
C SER A 525 -47.20 7.90 -29.12
N GLN A 526 -45.87 7.74 -28.98
CA GLN A 526 -45.27 7.14 -27.76
C GLN A 526 -45.22 8.11 -26.56
N VAL A 527 -46.15 9.06 -26.52
CA VAL A 527 -46.73 9.65 -25.28
C VAL A 527 -47.94 8.82 -24.81
N VAL A 528 -48.12 7.60 -25.31
CA VAL A 528 -48.65 6.57 -24.42
C VAL A 528 -47.52 6.29 -23.41
N GLU A 529 -47.83 6.20 -22.12
CA GLU A 529 -47.15 5.24 -21.26
C GLU A 529 -47.73 3.85 -21.60
N PRO A 530 -47.27 3.07 -22.62
CA PRO A 530 -47.68 1.69 -22.70
C PRO A 530 -46.59 0.92 -21.98
N SER A 531 -46.88 0.55 -20.73
CA SER A 531 -46.00 0.03 -19.69
C SER A 531 -45.33 1.13 -18.87
N GLY A 532 -45.57 1.14 -17.55
CA GLY A 532 -44.86 1.97 -16.57
C GLY A 532 -43.38 1.60 -16.44
N LEU A 533 -42.64 1.56 -17.54
CA LEU A 533 -41.23 1.25 -17.60
C LEU A 533 -40.38 2.54 -17.50
N PRO A 534 -39.44 2.59 -16.55
CA PRO A 534 -38.64 3.78 -16.28
C PRO A 534 -37.60 4.05 -17.38
N PHE A 535 -37.47 5.29 -17.83
CA PHE A 535 -36.38 5.73 -18.70
C PHE A 535 -35.08 5.84 -17.89
N LYS A 536 -34.01 5.17 -18.34
CA LYS A 536 -32.72 5.13 -17.63
C LYS A 536 -31.62 5.85 -18.41
N VAL A 537 -30.86 6.69 -17.72
CA VAL A 537 -29.65 7.39 -18.19
C VAL A 537 -28.44 6.78 -17.48
N LEU A 538 -27.54 6.11 -18.22
CA LEU A 538 -26.40 5.36 -17.67
C LEU A 538 -26.74 4.40 -16.52
N GLY A 539 -27.98 3.90 -16.46
CA GLY A 539 -28.46 2.99 -15.41
C GLY A 539 -29.30 3.64 -14.30
N VAL A 540 -29.33 4.98 -14.18
CA VAL A 540 -30.18 5.72 -13.22
C VAL A 540 -31.49 6.13 -13.88
N SER A 541 -32.64 6.00 -13.19
CA SER A 541 -33.93 6.39 -13.77
C SER A 541 -34.12 7.92 -13.75
N TRP A 542 -34.66 8.48 -14.84
CA TRP A 542 -34.89 9.93 -14.98
C TRP A 542 -36.32 10.23 -15.43
N ASN A 543 -37.02 11.05 -14.64
CA ASN A 543 -38.31 11.63 -14.99
C ASN A 543 -38.07 12.95 -15.72
N LYS A 544 -38.35 12.96 -17.03
CA LYS A 544 -38.14 14.11 -17.91
C LYS A 544 -39.08 15.28 -17.62
N ARG A 545 -40.30 15.02 -17.12
CA ARG A 545 -41.32 16.06 -16.88
C ARG A 545 -41.03 16.83 -15.60
N GLU A 546 -40.72 16.12 -14.53
CA GLU A 546 -40.37 16.72 -13.23
C GLU A 546 -38.88 17.08 -13.12
N ASP A 547 -38.08 16.67 -14.10
CA ASP A 547 -36.63 16.76 -14.12
C ASP A 547 -35.94 16.19 -12.86
N SER A 548 -36.38 15.00 -12.46
CA SER A 548 -35.95 14.32 -11.24
C SER A 548 -35.35 12.94 -11.52
N LEU A 549 -34.27 12.61 -10.83
CA LEU A 549 -33.68 11.27 -10.78
C LEU A 549 -34.37 10.44 -9.69
N TYR A 550 -34.59 9.16 -9.96
CA TYR A 550 -35.19 8.21 -9.03
C TYR A 550 -34.63 6.80 -9.20
N PHE A 551 -34.97 5.90 -8.29
CA PHE A 551 -34.51 4.51 -8.29
C PHE A 551 -35.65 3.56 -8.63
N ASP A 552 -35.49 2.80 -9.71
CA ASP A 552 -36.43 1.74 -10.08
C ASP A 552 -36.19 0.50 -9.22
N VAL A 553 -37.15 0.21 -8.34
CA VAL A 553 -37.09 -0.90 -7.38
C VAL A 553 -37.75 -2.17 -7.88
N GLN A 554 -38.50 -2.14 -8.99
CA GLN A 554 -39.39 -3.24 -9.36
C GLN A 554 -38.63 -4.55 -9.56
N ASN A 555 -37.49 -4.51 -10.26
CA ASN A 555 -36.63 -5.68 -10.47
C ASN A 555 -36.10 -6.24 -9.15
N LEU A 556 -35.67 -5.35 -8.25
CA LEU A 556 -35.13 -5.73 -6.95
C LEU A 556 -36.20 -6.33 -6.04
N VAL A 557 -37.37 -5.71 -5.96
CA VAL A 557 -38.50 -6.21 -5.16
C VAL A 557 -38.93 -7.60 -5.66
N THR A 558 -39.15 -7.77 -6.97
CA THR A 558 -39.51 -9.09 -7.55
C THR A 558 -38.44 -10.14 -7.27
N PHE A 559 -37.16 -9.76 -7.32
CA PHE A 559 -36.05 -10.66 -6.98
C PHE A 559 -36.08 -11.08 -5.50
N LEU A 560 -36.35 -10.15 -4.59
CA LEU A 560 -36.40 -10.42 -3.15
C LEU A 560 -37.60 -11.28 -2.75
N SER A 561 -38.74 -11.15 -3.42
CA SER A 561 -39.95 -11.93 -3.10
C SER A 561 -39.85 -13.44 -3.40
N SER A 562 -38.80 -13.90 -4.10
CA SER A 562 -38.75 -15.25 -4.71
C SER A 562 -37.57 -16.12 -4.28
N ARG A 563 -36.80 -15.74 -3.25
CA ARG A 563 -35.51 -16.39 -2.93
C ARG A 563 -35.28 -16.66 -1.44
N VAL A 564 -34.40 -17.63 -1.17
CA VAL A 564 -33.94 -18.06 0.16
C VAL A 564 -32.95 -17.04 0.73
N ASN A 565 -32.98 -16.87 2.05
CA ASN A 565 -32.07 -16.01 2.80
C ASN A 565 -30.67 -16.62 2.83
N SER A 566 -29.88 -16.35 1.78
CA SER A 566 -28.51 -16.86 1.65
C SER A 566 -27.48 -15.76 1.35
N LYS A 567 -26.19 -16.09 1.53
CA LYS A 567 -25.06 -15.22 1.18
C LYS A 567 -25.10 -14.80 -0.30
N ARG A 568 -25.45 -15.72 -1.21
CA ARG A 568 -25.59 -15.45 -2.65
C ARG A 568 -26.72 -14.45 -2.93
N CYS A 569 -27.88 -14.63 -2.29
CA CYS A 569 -29.04 -13.75 -2.48
C CYS A 569 -28.71 -12.31 -2.09
N LEU A 570 -28.06 -12.12 -0.95
CA LEU A 570 -27.69 -10.79 -0.45
C LEU A 570 -26.69 -10.08 -1.39
N LEU A 571 -25.65 -10.77 -1.86
CA LEU A 571 -24.71 -10.21 -2.84
C LEU A 571 -25.39 -9.81 -4.15
N GLN A 572 -26.31 -10.66 -4.64
CA GLN A 572 -27.09 -10.40 -5.84
C GLN A 572 -28.04 -9.21 -5.70
N ALA A 573 -28.55 -8.96 -4.50
CA ALA A 573 -29.35 -7.76 -4.21
C ALA A 573 -28.48 -6.50 -4.19
N ILE A 574 -27.32 -6.53 -3.53
CA ILE A 574 -26.37 -5.39 -3.53
C ILE A 574 -25.99 -5.00 -4.96
N GLY A 575 -25.67 -5.98 -5.81
CA GLY A 575 -25.27 -5.75 -7.20
C GLY A 575 -26.38 -5.20 -8.10
N ARG A 576 -27.64 -5.27 -7.69
CA ARG A 576 -28.79 -4.69 -8.41
C ARG A 576 -29.04 -3.23 -8.09
N ILE A 577 -28.45 -2.70 -7.01
CA ILE A 577 -28.57 -1.29 -6.65
C ILE A 577 -27.50 -0.50 -7.41
N PHE A 578 -27.93 0.27 -8.40
CA PHE A 578 -27.03 1.11 -9.17
C PHE A 578 -27.07 2.56 -8.67
N ASP A 579 -26.14 2.91 -7.78
CA ASP A 579 -25.98 4.27 -7.22
C ASP A 579 -24.53 4.76 -7.35
N PRO A 580 -24.10 5.12 -8.56
CA PRO A 580 -22.74 5.59 -8.81
C PRO A 580 -22.43 6.95 -8.16
N VAL A 581 -23.43 7.83 -7.94
CA VAL A 581 -23.22 9.16 -7.34
C VAL A 581 -23.21 9.10 -5.81
N GLY A 582 -23.91 8.13 -5.21
CA GLY A 582 -23.95 7.92 -3.76
C GLY A 582 -25.15 8.57 -3.08
N PHE A 583 -26.29 8.72 -3.74
CA PHE A 583 -27.48 9.29 -3.11
C PHE A 583 -28.04 8.39 -1.98
N LEU A 584 -27.90 7.08 -2.14
CA LEU A 584 -28.37 6.04 -1.22
C LEU A 584 -27.27 5.53 -0.29
N GLY A 585 -26.14 6.24 -0.21
CA GLY A 585 -24.93 5.84 0.53
C GLY A 585 -25.22 5.25 1.93
N PRO A 586 -25.97 5.95 2.81
CA PRO A 586 -26.36 5.46 4.13
C PRO A 586 -27.19 4.16 4.12
N PHE A 587 -28.16 4.05 3.21
CA PHE A 587 -29.03 2.88 3.09
C PHE A 587 -28.27 1.66 2.57
N VAL A 588 -27.47 1.85 1.51
CA VAL A 588 -26.65 0.79 0.90
C VAL A 588 -25.53 0.33 1.85
N LEU A 589 -25.02 1.20 2.72
CA LEU A 589 -24.00 0.81 3.69
C LEU A 589 -24.50 -0.31 4.61
N ARG A 590 -25.76 -0.28 5.07
CA ARG A 590 -26.32 -1.29 5.98
C ARG A 590 -26.21 -2.71 5.42
N VAL A 591 -26.55 -2.89 4.14
CA VAL A 591 -26.47 -4.20 3.49
C VAL A 591 -25.03 -4.60 3.18
N LYS A 592 -24.13 -3.65 2.89
CA LYS A 592 -22.68 -3.93 2.78
C LYS A 592 -22.07 -4.39 4.11
N LEU A 593 -22.47 -3.78 5.23
CA LEU A 593 -22.06 -4.21 6.57
C LEU A 593 -22.58 -5.61 6.88
N LEU A 594 -23.85 -5.88 6.55
CA LEU A 594 -24.44 -7.20 6.72
C LEU A 594 -23.70 -8.27 5.91
N MET A 595 -23.33 -7.95 4.66
CA MET A 595 -22.50 -8.82 3.82
C MET A 595 -21.15 -9.13 4.47
N GLN A 596 -20.48 -8.11 5.04
CA GLN A 596 -19.20 -8.32 5.72
C GLN A 596 -19.33 -9.22 6.95
N GLU A 597 -20.41 -9.09 7.74
CA GLU A 597 -20.66 -9.97 8.89
C GLU A 597 -20.93 -11.42 8.46
N ILE A 598 -21.75 -11.63 7.43
CA ILE A 598 -22.01 -12.96 6.86
C ILE A 598 -20.72 -13.59 6.31
N TRP A 599 -19.83 -12.78 5.74
CA TRP A 599 -18.56 -13.26 5.19
C TRP A 599 -17.58 -13.78 6.26
N LYS A 600 -17.73 -13.34 7.52
CA LYS A 600 -16.91 -13.83 8.64
C LYS A 600 -17.37 -15.20 9.14
N LEU A 601 -18.56 -15.65 8.75
CA LEU A 601 -19.12 -16.93 9.17
C LEU A 601 -18.71 -18.05 8.19
N PRO A 602 -18.50 -19.29 8.69
CA PRO A 602 -18.23 -20.46 7.87
C PRO A 602 -19.53 -20.97 7.21
N LEU A 603 -20.14 -20.13 6.36
CA LEU A 603 -21.34 -20.44 5.58
C LEU A 603 -20.95 -20.58 4.11
N ASP A 604 -21.51 -21.58 3.43
CA ASP A 604 -21.44 -21.68 1.97
C ASP A 604 -22.39 -20.67 1.29
N TRP A 605 -22.34 -20.60 -0.03
CA TRP A 605 -23.04 -19.57 -0.81
C TRP A 605 -24.57 -19.61 -0.66
N ASP A 606 -25.12 -20.82 -0.55
CA ASP A 606 -26.56 -21.08 -0.58
C ASP A 606 -27.10 -21.56 0.77
N ASP A 607 -26.27 -21.56 1.81
CA ASP A 607 -26.67 -21.85 3.20
C ASP A 607 -27.64 -20.79 3.74
N ASP A 608 -28.55 -21.24 4.60
CA ASP A 608 -29.45 -20.37 5.35
C ASP A 608 -28.69 -19.45 6.32
N LEU A 609 -29.09 -18.18 6.35
CA LEU A 609 -28.52 -17.21 7.28
C LEU A 609 -28.97 -17.49 8.73
N PRO A 610 -28.06 -17.37 9.72
CA PRO A 610 -28.43 -17.40 11.13
C PRO A 610 -29.55 -16.42 11.46
N GLU A 611 -30.43 -16.79 12.39
CA GLU A 611 -31.66 -16.06 12.71
C GLU A 611 -31.45 -14.54 12.88
N ARG A 612 -30.44 -14.14 13.66
CA ARG A 612 -30.10 -12.72 13.87
C ARG A 612 -29.82 -11.97 12.56
N LEU A 613 -29.07 -12.57 11.64
CA LEU A 613 -28.69 -11.96 10.36
C LEU A 613 -29.87 -12.00 9.37
N SER A 614 -30.66 -13.08 9.39
CA SER A 614 -31.90 -13.18 8.62
C SER A 614 -32.89 -12.09 9.01
N LEU A 615 -33.10 -11.83 10.31
CA LEU A 615 -33.97 -10.75 10.78
C LEU A 615 -33.50 -9.36 10.32
N ALA A 616 -32.19 -9.10 10.33
CA ALA A 616 -31.62 -7.84 9.85
C ALA A 616 -31.76 -7.70 8.32
N TRP A 617 -31.55 -8.79 7.59
CA TRP A 617 -31.74 -8.88 6.14
C TRP A 617 -33.19 -8.60 5.76
N ASN A 618 -34.15 -9.33 6.35
CA ASN A 618 -35.57 -9.19 6.07
C ASN A 618 -36.07 -7.77 6.36
N ARG A 619 -35.59 -7.14 7.45
CA ARG A 619 -35.88 -5.72 7.74
C ARG A 619 -35.42 -4.81 6.60
N TRP A 620 -34.19 -4.97 6.13
CA TRP A 620 -33.68 -4.19 5.00
C TRP A 620 -34.47 -4.46 3.71
N CYS A 621 -34.85 -5.71 3.43
CA CYS A 621 -35.70 -6.05 2.28
C CYS A 621 -37.07 -5.36 2.31
N ASN A 622 -37.72 -5.31 3.47
CA ASN A 622 -39.02 -4.66 3.64
C ASN A 622 -38.95 -3.14 3.45
N GLU A 623 -37.77 -2.53 3.62
CA GLU A 623 -37.55 -1.12 3.38
C GLU A 623 -37.33 -0.80 1.87
N VAL A 624 -36.86 -1.75 1.06
CA VAL A 624 -36.50 -1.52 -0.36
C VAL A 624 -37.59 -0.81 -1.18
N PRO A 625 -38.90 -1.12 -1.06
CA PRO A 625 -39.95 -0.42 -1.80
C PRO A 625 -39.92 1.10 -1.62
N GLY A 626 -39.55 1.60 -0.43
CA GLY A 626 -39.47 3.03 -0.14
C GLY A 626 -38.43 3.80 -0.96
N LEU A 627 -37.44 3.12 -1.57
CA LEU A 627 -36.47 3.79 -2.46
C LEU A 627 -37.13 4.37 -3.71
N GLY A 628 -38.25 3.77 -4.15
CA GLY A 628 -39.01 4.22 -5.32
C GLY A 628 -39.69 5.57 -5.12
N GLU A 629 -39.82 6.05 -3.90
CA GLU A 629 -40.42 7.35 -3.55
C GLU A 629 -39.40 8.49 -3.53
N LEU A 630 -38.11 8.17 -3.47
CA LEU A 630 -37.05 9.17 -3.43
C LEU A 630 -36.98 9.92 -4.77
N ARG A 631 -37.05 11.25 -4.72
CA ARG A 631 -36.92 12.13 -5.88
C ARG A 631 -35.76 13.08 -5.67
N ILE A 632 -34.77 13.02 -6.56
CA ILE A 632 -33.58 13.85 -6.51
C ILE A 632 -33.61 14.82 -7.68
N PRO A 633 -33.53 16.15 -7.47
CA PRO A 633 -33.43 17.08 -8.58
C PRO A 633 -32.21 16.76 -9.46
N ARG A 634 -32.43 16.62 -10.78
CA ARG A 634 -31.32 16.44 -11.72
C ARG A 634 -30.50 17.72 -11.75
N TYR A 635 -31.10 18.85 -12.14
CA TYR A 635 -30.41 20.14 -12.22
C TYR A 635 -29.95 20.62 -10.83
N LEU A 636 -28.64 20.83 -10.65
CA LEU A 636 -28.06 21.27 -9.39
C LEU A 636 -28.60 22.63 -8.91
N PHE A 637 -28.98 23.51 -9.84
CA PHE A 637 -29.50 24.85 -9.53
C PHE A 637 -31.02 24.93 -9.74
N SER A 638 -31.73 23.80 -9.59
CA SER A 638 -33.19 23.75 -9.72
C SER A 638 -33.87 24.72 -8.74
N ASN A 639 -34.93 25.38 -9.20
CA ASN A 639 -35.70 26.37 -8.42
C ASN A 639 -34.89 27.62 -8.00
N MET A 640 -33.82 27.92 -8.73
CA MET A 640 -32.92 29.08 -8.51
C MET A 640 -32.84 29.95 -9.77
N PHE A 641 -33.96 30.09 -10.47
CA PHE A 641 -34.05 30.82 -11.74
C PHE A 641 -34.05 32.33 -11.50
N ASN A 642 -33.42 33.07 -12.41
CA ASN A 642 -33.47 34.53 -12.53
C ASN A 642 -32.73 35.37 -11.47
N VAL A 643 -31.87 34.76 -10.65
CA VAL A 643 -30.99 35.49 -9.74
C VAL A 643 -29.54 35.14 -10.06
N GLY A 644 -28.72 36.17 -10.32
CA GLY A 644 -27.31 35.98 -10.59
C GLY A 644 -26.59 35.30 -9.41
N ILE A 645 -25.64 34.43 -9.72
CA ILE A 645 -24.82 33.73 -8.72
C ILE A 645 -23.57 34.57 -8.46
N THR A 646 -23.34 34.92 -7.20
CA THR A 646 -22.15 35.66 -6.77
C THR A 646 -20.97 34.72 -6.51
N LYS A 647 -21.24 33.58 -5.85
CA LYS A 647 -20.18 32.64 -5.45
C LYS A 647 -20.71 31.22 -5.33
N ILE A 648 -19.89 30.25 -5.73
CA ILE A 648 -20.14 28.81 -5.52
C ILE A 648 -18.96 28.23 -4.73
N GLU A 649 -19.27 27.56 -3.62
CA GLU A 649 -18.31 26.88 -2.76
C GLU A 649 -18.63 25.39 -2.70
N LEU A 650 -17.61 24.53 -2.69
CA LEU A 650 -17.74 23.10 -2.49
C LEU A 650 -17.41 22.75 -1.04
N HIS A 651 -18.38 22.21 -0.32
CA HIS A 651 -18.22 21.79 1.06
C HIS A 651 -18.25 20.27 1.17
N CYS A 652 -17.14 19.68 1.57
CA CYS A 652 -17.02 18.24 1.73
C CYS A 652 -16.90 17.88 3.22
N PHE A 653 -17.79 17.01 3.68
CA PHE A 653 -17.80 16.49 5.04
C PHE A 653 -17.22 15.09 5.05
N SER A 654 -16.54 14.71 6.11
CA SER A 654 -16.01 13.37 6.30
C SER A 654 -16.27 12.89 7.72
N ASP A 655 -16.52 11.59 7.85
CA ASP A 655 -16.70 10.92 9.14
C ASP A 655 -16.26 9.46 9.05
N ALA A 656 -15.96 8.87 10.21
CA ALA A 656 -15.76 7.45 10.34
C ALA A 656 -16.34 6.87 11.64
N SER A 657 -16.82 5.64 11.51
CA SER A 657 -17.11 4.74 12.61
C SER A 657 -16.14 3.56 12.60
N GLN A 658 -16.16 2.73 13.64
CA GLN A 658 -15.40 1.48 13.66
C GLN A 658 -15.81 0.50 12.55
N LYS A 659 -16.98 0.70 11.92
CA LYS A 659 -17.55 -0.19 10.91
C LYS A 659 -17.36 0.32 9.50
N ALA A 660 -17.30 1.64 9.29
CA ALA A 660 -17.25 2.25 7.97
C ALA A 660 -16.81 3.71 8.06
N TYR A 661 -16.32 4.25 6.95
CA TYR A 661 -15.98 5.67 6.80
C TYR A 661 -16.62 6.21 5.52
N ALA A 662 -16.94 7.50 5.53
CA ALA A 662 -17.73 8.12 4.48
C ALA A 662 -17.38 9.59 4.26
N THR A 663 -17.80 10.11 3.11
CA THR A 663 -17.78 11.53 2.81
C THR A 663 -19.01 11.92 2.00
N VAL A 664 -19.48 13.14 2.18
CA VAL A 664 -20.55 13.75 1.38
C VAL A 664 -20.15 15.17 1.00
N ALA A 665 -20.50 15.57 -0.23
CA ALA A 665 -20.17 16.85 -0.82
C ALA A 665 -21.44 17.64 -1.17
N TYR A 666 -21.43 18.93 -0.84
CA TYR A 666 -22.49 19.89 -1.13
C TYR A 666 -21.93 21.10 -1.87
N LEU A 667 -22.70 21.66 -2.80
CA LEU A 667 -22.48 23.01 -3.28
C LEU A 667 -23.20 23.98 -2.37
N ARG A 668 -22.52 25.03 -1.94
CA ARG A 668 -23.07 26.20 -1.28
C ARG A 668 -23.05 27.36 -2.28
N ILE A 669 -24.22 27.89 -2.60
CA ILE A 669 -24.41 28.89 -3.64
C ILE A 669 -24.87 30.19 -2.97
N LEU A 670 -24.13 31.27 -3.18
CA LEU A 670 -24.48 32.63 -2.77
C LEU A 670 -25.01 33.38 -3.99
N PHE A 671 -26.23 33.90 -3.86
CA PHE A 671 -26.90 34.69 -4.89
C PHE A 671 -26.66 36.19 -4.71
N ASN A 672 -26.89 36.96 -5.78
CA ASN A 672 -26.77 38.42 -5.79
C ASN A 672 -27.73 39.13 -4.83
N ASP A 673 -28.79 38.47 -4.39
CA ASP A 673 -29.74 38.96 -3.38
C ASP A 673 -29.42 38.44 -1.96
N GLU A 674 -28.18 38.01 -1.75
CA GLU A 674 -27.62 37.51 -0.49
C GLU A 674 -28.25 36.20 0.02
N ARG A 675 -29.19 35.59 -0.71
CA ARG A 675 -29.69 34.26 -0.36
C ARG A 675 -28.58 33.22 -0.50
N ILE A 676 -28.58 32.25 0.40
CA ILE A 676 -27.65 31.12 0.37
C ILE A 676 -28.47 29.84 0.26
N ARG A 677 -28.03 28.93 -0.62
CA ARG A 677 -28.65 27.60 -0.75
C ARG A 677 -27.58 26.53 -0.84
N THR A 678 -27.93 25.36 -0.31
CA THR A 678 -27.06 24.19 -0.34
C THR A 678 -27.70 23.07 -1.14
N VAL A 679 -26.87 22.32 -1.88
CA VAL A 679 -27.33 21.24 -2.76
C VAL A 679 -26.40 20.05 -2.69
N PHE A 680 -26.95 18.85 -2.46
CA PHE A 680 -26.20 17.60 -2.51
C PHE A 680 -25.60 17.35 -3.90
N VAL A 681 -24.28 17.09 -3.94
CA VAL A 681 -23.55 16.76 -5.16
C VAL A 681 -23.33 15.25 -5.26
N ALA A 682 -22.62 14.68 -4.29
CA ALA A 682 -22.23 13.27 -4.30
C ALA A 682 -21.84 12.80 -2.89
N SER A 683 -21.88 11.48 -2.67
CA SER A 683 -21.32 10.88 -1.47
C SER A 683 -20.57 9.58 -1.80
N LYS A 684 -19.71 9.14 -0.89
CA LYS A 684 -19.04 7.83 -0.99
C LYS A 684 -18.97 7.20 0.39
N THR A 685 -19.31 5.91 0.45
CA THR A 685 -19.25 5.10 1.68
C THR A 685 -18.34 3.90 1.49
N ARG A 686 -17.57 3.58 2.54
CA ARG A 686 -16.64 2.45 2.58
C ARG A 686 -16.79 1.68 3.88
N VAL A 687 -16.90 0.37 3.77
CA VAL A 687 -16.84 -0.52 4.94
C VAL A 687 -15.39 -0.58 5.42
N ALA A 688 -15.19 -0.51 6.75
CA ALA A 688 -13.87 -0.59 7.36
C ALA A 688 -13.23 -1.96 7.05
N PRO A 689 -11.91 -2.02 6.84
CA PRO A 689 -11.23 -3.28 6.54
C PRO A 689 -11.41 -4.33 7.64
N LEU A 690 -11.39 -5.61 7.26
CA LEU A 690 -11.41 -6.73 8.21
C LEU A 690 -10.23 -6.69 9.19
N LYS A 691 -9.07 -6.17 8.74
CA LYS A 691 -7.95 -5.86 9.63
C LYS A 691 -8.30 -4.62 10.45
N LYS A 692 -8.52 -4.82 11.76
CA LYS A 692 -8.88 -3.74 12.69
C LYS A 692 -7.89 -2.58 12.61
N LEU A 693 -8.41 -1.41 12.22
CA LEU A 693 -7.72 -0.12 12.30
C LEU A 693 -8.27 0.67 13.50
N THR A 694 -7.47 1.59 14.02
CA THR A 694 -7.92 2.53 15.06
C THR A 694 -8.93 3.52 14.47
N LEU A 695 -9.84 4.04 15.29
CA LEU A 695 -10.84 5.01 14.84
C LEU A 695 -10.19 6.26 14.20
N PRO A 696 -9.14 6.87 14.77
CA PRO A 696 -8.45 7.99 14.13
C PRO A 696 -7.91 7.68 12.73
N ARG A 697 -7.37 6.46 12.51
CA ARG A 697 -6.94 6.04 11.17
C ARG A 697 -8.09 5.93 10.18
N LEU A 698 -9.28 5.53 10.64
CA LEU A 698 -10.48 5.48 9.80
C LEU A 698 -11.02 6.90 9.52
N GLU A 699 -10.97 7.79 10.50
CA GLU A 699 -11.33 9.22 10.33
C GLU A 699 -10.42 9.89 9.29
N LEU A 700 -9.10 9.66 9.36
CA LEU A 700 -8.14 10.10 8.34
C LEU A 700 -8.44 9.50 6.96
N MET A 701 -8.97 8.28 6.90
CA MET A 701 -9.38 7.66 5.65
C MET A 701 -10.66 8.27 5.08
N GLY A 702 -11.60 8.68 5.94
CA GLY A 702 -12.73 9.52 5.56
C GLY A 702 -12.29 10.85 4.97
N ALA A 703 -11.32 11.52 5.61
CA ALA A 703 -10.72 12.76 5.12
C ALA A 703 -10.04 12.57 3.75
N LEU A 704 -9.23 11.52 3.57
CA LEU A 704 -8.63 11.22 2.27
C LEU A 704 -9.69 10.98 1.19
N LEU A 705 -10.76 10.25 1.51
CA LEU A 705 -11.88 10.02 0.59
C LEU A 705 -12.55 11.34 0.19
N SER A 706 -12.63 12.30 1.12
CA SER A 706 -13.15 13.66 0.89
C SER A 706 -12.28 14.45 -0.10
N ALA A 707 -10.96 14.49 0.12
CA ALA A 707 -10.00 15.17 -0.77
C ALA A 707 -10.02 14.59 -2.20
N ARG A 708 -10.11 13.27 -2.30
CA ARG A 708 -10.25 12.56 -3.57
C ARG A 708 -11.57 12.91 -4.27
N LEU A 709 -12.68 12.87 -3.54
CA LEU A 709 -14.01 13.18 -4.09
C LEU A 709 -14.10 14.63 -4.57
N SER A 710 -13.58 15.59 -3.80
CA SER A 710 -13.58 17.01 -4.19
C SER A 710 -12.80 17.24 -5.46
N TYR A 711 -11.57 16.69 -5.55
CA TYR A 711 -10.74 16.78 -6.76
C TYR A 711 -11.48 16.27 -7.99
N ARG A 712 -12.16 15.12 -7.85
CA ARG A 712 -12.94 14.53 -8.94
C ARG A 712 -14.15 15.38 -9.33
N ILE A 713 -14.88 15.94 -8.35
CA ILE A 713 -16.03 16.83 -8.61
C ILE A 713 -15.58 18.10 -9.34
N ILE A 714 -14.50 18.74 -8.90
CA ILE A 714 -13.97 19.95 -9.54
C ILE A 714 -13.59 19.66 -10.99
N LYS A 715 -12.86 18.56 -11.24
CA LYS A 715 -12.47 18.12 -12.58
C LYS A 715 -13.68 17.80 -13.46
N ALA A 716 -14.70 17.14 -12.91
CA ALA A 716 -15.90 16.74 -13.65
C ALA A 716 -16.80 17.93 -13.97
N LEU A 717 -17.02 18.85 -13.02
CA LEU A 717 -17.91 19.99 -13.22
C LEU A 717 -17.26 21.13 -14.00
N ASN A 718 -15.92 21.20 -14.02
CA ASN A 718 -15.14 22.28 -14.63
C ASN A 718 -15.57 23.67 -14.14
N LEU A 719 -15.89 23.78 -12.85
CA LEU A 719 -16.29 25.03 -12.19
C LEU A 719 -15.13 25.53 -11.32
N ASN A 720 -14.95 26.85 -11.25
CA ASN A 720 -14.04 27.47 -10.30
C ASN A 720 -14.68 27.49 -8.90
N LEU A 721 -14.36 26.49 -8.07
CA LEU A 721 -14.99 26.27 -6.77
C LEU A 721 -13.99 26.52 -5.64
N VAL A 722 -14.38 27.33 -4.66
CA VAL A 722 -13.66 27.41 -3.39
C VAL A 722 -14.02 26.17 -2.57
N CYS A 723 -13.03 25.39 -2.16
CA CYS A 723 -13.25 24.13 -1.46
C CYS A 723 -13.07 24.28 0.05
N ARG A 724 -13.94 23.62 0.83
CA ARG A 724 -13.86 23.58 2.30
C ARG A 724 -14.15 22.18 2.79
N PHE A 725 -13.33 21.69 3.70
CA PHE A 725 -13.39 20.33 4.22
C PHE A 725 -13.74 20.33 5.69
N TRP A 726 -14.62 19.43 6.11
CA TRP A 726 -15.16 19.36 7.46
C TRP A 726 -14.99 17.96 8.04
N THR A 727 -14.50 17.89 9.27
CA THR A 727 -14.43 16.66 10.06
C THR A 727 -14.67 16.98 11.54
N ASP A 728 -15.25 16.04 12.26
CA ASP A 728 -15.42 16.08 13.71
C ASP A 728 -14.22 15.46 14.46
N SER A 729 -13.22 14.97 13.74
CA SER A 729 -11.98 14.44 14.30
C SER A 729 -10.91 15.51 14.44
N GLN A 730 -10.70 15.96 15.67
CA GLN A 730 -9.59 16.88 16.00
C GLN A 730 -8.22 16.25 15.75
N ILE A 731 -8.09 14.92 15.93
CA ILE A 731 -6.85 14.18 15.63
C ILE A 731 -6.56 14.21 14.13
N THR A 732 -7.57 13.99 13.30
CA THR A 732 -7.43 14.07 11.84
C THR A 732 -7.04 15.47 11.39
N LEU A 733 -7.68 16.52 11.94
CA LEU A 733 -7.29 17.91 11.68
C LEU A 733 -5.85 18.19 12.09
N PHE A 734 -5.43 17.70 13.26
CA PHE A 734 -4.06 17.83 13.73
C PHE A 734 -3.06 17.18 12.77
N TRP A 735 -3.35 15.97 12.27
CA TRP A 735 -2.48 15.30 11.31
C TRP A 735 -2.40 16.03 9.98
N ILE A 736 -3.52 16.56 9.47
CA ILE A 736 -3.57 17.27 8.19
C ILE A 736 -2.85 18.63 8.26
N LYS A 737 -3.05 19.38 9.35
CA LYS A 737 -2.39 20.68 9.58
C LYS A 737 -0.94 20.54 10.06
N GLY A 738 -0.56 19.36 10.53
CA GLY A 738 0.79 19.04 11.00
C GLY A 738 1.77 18.72 9.88
N THR A 739 3.04 18.53 10.23
CA THR A 739 4.09 18.14 9.27
C THR A 739 4.07 16.64 9.02
N ALA A 740 3.64 16.20 7.82
CA ALA A 740 3.46 14.78 7.46
C ALA A 740 4.67 13.87 7.80
N ASN A 741 5.89 14.38 7.63
CA ASN A 741 7.14 13.65 7.91
C ASN A 741 7.31 13.21 9.37
N LYS A 742 6.56 13.80 10.31
CA LYS A 742 6.58 13.44 11.73
C LYS A 742 5.78 12.16 12.01
N PHE A 743 4.86 11.75 11.15
CA PHE A 743 3.94 10.63 11.41
C PHE A 743 4.42 9.30 10.82
N MET A 744 3.92 8.18 11.37
CA MET A 744 4.14 6.83 10.83
C MET A 744 3.71 6.70 9.38
N SER A 745 4.34 5.77 8.63
CA SER A 745 4.17 5.66 7.18
C SER A 745 2.72 5.55 6.70
N PHE A 746 1.82 4.94 7.49
CA PHE A 746 0.40 4.95 7.18
C PHE A 746 -0.16 6.37 7.16
N ILE A 747 -0.08 7.11 8.28
CA ILE A 747 -0.59 8.48 8.38
C ILE A 747 0.14 9.39 7.41
N LYS A 748 1.47 9.35 7.39
CA LYS A 748 2.31 10.16 6.51
C LYS A 748 1.83 10.09 5.06
N ASN A 749 1.73 8.89 4.49
CA ASN A 749 1.41 8.73 3.07
C ASN A 749 0.01 9.26 2.74
N ARG A 750 -0.97 9.10 3.65
CA ARG A 750 -2.34 9.61 3.45
C ARG A 750 -2.43 11.12 3.64
N VAL A 751 -1.69 11.68 4.61
CA VAL A 751 -1.60 13.14 4.79
C VAL A 751 -0.89 13.79 3.60
N GLU A 752 0.21 13.23 3.10
CA GLU A 752 0.89 13.73 1.90
C GLU A 752 -0.05 13.78 0.69
N GLU A 753 -0.89 12.76 0.52
CA GLU A 753 -1.89 12.75 -0.55
C GLU A 753 -3.02 13.78 -0.33
N ILE A 754 -3.54 13.91 0.90
CA ILE A 754 -4.52 14.95 1.24
C ILE A 754 -3.96 16.34 0.93
N VAL A 755 -2.73 16.61 1.33
CA VAL A 755 -2.07 17.91 1.13
C VAL A 755 -1.65 18.13 -0.35
N LYS A 756 -1.44 17.05 -1.12
CA LYS A 756 -1.27 17.14 -2.58
C LYS A 756 -2.56 17.60 -3.27
N LEU A 757 -3.72 17.15 -2.79
CA LEU A 757 -5.03 17.40 -3.41
C LEU A 757 -5.74 18.65 -2.84
N THR A 758 -5.39 19.09 -1.63
CA THR A 758 -6.10 20.14 -0.87
C THR A 758 -5.14 20.98 -0.03
N SER A 759 -5.53 22.20 0.37
CA SER A 759 -4.75 23.00 1.31
C SER A 759 -5.09 22.66 2.76
N PRO A 760 -4.11 22.48 3.68
CA PRO A 760 -4.37 22.27 5.11
C PRO A 760 -5.25 23.34 5.77
N GLU A 761 -5.20 24.57 5.27
CA GLU A 761 -5.97 25.74 5.73
C GLU A 761 -7.47 25.61 5.43
N ASP A 762 -7.82 24.81 4.42
CA ASP A 762 -9.21 24.56 4.01
C ASP A 762 -9.88 23.44 4.84
N TRP A 763 -9.22 22.93 5.87
CA TRP A 763 -9.75 21.92 6.78
C TRP A 763 -10.26 22.52 8.10
N TYR A 764 -11.54 22.26 8.38
CA TYR A 764 -12.30 22.85 9.48
C TYR A 764 -12.91 21.76 10.37
N PHE A 765 -13.12 22.12 11.63
CA PHE A 765 -13.84 21.27 12.58
C PHE A 765 -15.36 21.47 12.42
N CYS A 766 -16.13 20.38 12.46
CA CYS A 766 -17.58 20.43 12.65
C CYS A 766 -18.01 19.54 13.83
N PRO A 767 -19.05 19.90 14.59
CA PRO A 767 -19.60 19.01 15.61
C PRO A 767 -20.20 17.74 14.98
N GLY A 768 -19.92 16.57 15.55
CA GLY A 768 -20.37 15.28 14.99
C GLY A 768 -21.89 15.16 14.77
N LYS A 769 -22.73 15.73 15.66
CA LYS A 769 -24.20 15.76 15.48
C LYS A 769 -24.66 16.56 14.27
N SER A 770 -23.83 17.51 13.80
CA SER A 770 -24.09 18.34 12.62
C SER A 770 -23.30 17.84 11.41
N ASN A 771 -22.59 16.71 11.51
CA ASN A 771 -21.82 16.14 10.42
C ASN A 771 -22.71 15.19 9.60
N PRO A 772 -23.14 15.56 8.37
CA PRO A 772 -23.98 14.69 7.54
C PRO A 772 -23.29 13.38 7.15
N SER A 773 -21.96 13.30 7.24
CA SER A 773 -21.23 12.05 6.97
C SER A 773 -21.44 10.97 8.04
N ASP A 774 -21.90 11.33 9.24
CA ASP A 774 -22.21 10.36 10.32
C ASP A 774 -23.33 9.40 9.91
N LEU A 775 -24.36 9.91 9.22
CA LEU A 775 -25.40 9.08 8.60
C LEU A 775 -24.82 8.07 7.60
N ALA A 776 -23.81 8.50 6.84
CA ALA A 776 -23.18 7.69 5.80
C ALA A 776 -22.11 6.74 6.33
N SER A 777 -21.56 6.96 7.53
CA SER A 777 -20.59 6.09 8.20
C SER A 777 -21.26 5.05 9.12
N ARG A 778 -22.51 5.28 9.53
CA ARG A 778 -23.31 4.38 10.38
C ARG A 778 -24.43 3.66 9.65
N GLY A 779 -25.02 4.32 8.65
CA GLY A 779 -26.18 3.85 7.88
C GLY A 779 -27.52 4.16 8.55
N THR A 780 -28.56 4.30 7.73
CA THR A 780 -29.93 4.69 8.14
C THR A 780 -30.98 3.95 7.31
N SER A 781 -32.24 3.96 7.73
CA SER A 781 -33.35 3.40 6.95
C SER A 781 -33.73 4.27 5.76
N VAL A 782 -34.40 3.71 4.77
CA VAL A 782 -34.87 4.52 3.64
C VAL A 782 -35.90 5.57 4.09
N PHE A 783 -36.73 5.23 5.07
CA PHE A 783 -37.78 6.11 5.59
C PHE A 783 -37.17 7.31 6.31
N GLU A 784 -36.15 7.08 7.12
CA GLU A 784 -35.36 8.16 7.73
C GLU A 784 -34.56 8.94 6.67
N LEU A 785 -33.94 8.26 5.70
CA LEU A 785 -33.13 8.89 4.65
C LEU A 785 -33.94 9.86 3.79
N ARG A 786 -35.13 9.44 3.37
CA ARG A 786 -36.01 10.18 2.45
C ARG A 786 -36.34 11.56 2.99
N ASP A 787 -36.64 11.65 4.27
CA ASP A 787 -37.13 12.86 4.92
C ASP A 787 -36.02 13.60 5.69
N ASN A 788 -34.74 13.23 5.50
CA ASN A 788 -33.62 13.82 6.23
C ASN A 788 -33.07 15.09 5.55
N PRO A 789 -33.34 16.30 6.09
CA PRO A 789 -32.83 17.53 5.49
C PRO A 789 -31.30 17.64 5.60
N VAL A 790 -30.71 17.09 6.67
CA VAL A 790 -29.25 17.13 6.88
C VAL A 790 -28.52 16.34 5.79
N TRP A 791 -29.08 15.22 5.34
CA TRP A 791 -28.49 14.43 4.26
C TRP A 791 -28.52 15.14 2.90
N PHE A 792 -29.67 15.72 2.49
CA PHE A 792 -29.80 16.30 1.15
C PHE A 792 -29.44 17.79 1.06
N ARG A 793 -29.48 18.53 2.17
CA ARG A 793 -29.18 19.97 2.23
C ARG A 793 -27.94 20.28 3.08
N GLY A 794 -27.38 19.30 3.80
CA GLY A 794 -26.29 19.57 4.74
C GLY A 794 -26.80 20.25 6.02
N PRO A 795 -25.89 20.66 6.92
CA PRO A 795 -26.26 21.27 8.18
C PRO A 795 -26.85 22.68 7.99
N GLU A 796 -27.82 23.06 8.83
CA GLU A 796 -28.56 24.32 8.73
C GLU A 796 -27.66 25.57 8.71
N TRP A 797 -26.59 25.57 9.52
CA TRP A 797 -25.63 26.69 9.55
C TRP A 797 -24.88 26.90 8.22
N LEU A 798 -24.88 25.92 7.31
CA LEU A 798 -24.26 26.04 5.99
C LEU A 798 -25.08 26.95 5.06
N GLU A 799 -26.40 27.05 5.29
CA GLU A 799 -27.29 28.01 4.63
C GLU A 799 -27.21 29.42 5.25
N LEU A 800 -26.40 29.61 6.32
CA LEU A 800 -26.16 30.91 6.94
C LEU A 800 -24.82 31.53 6.50
N THR A 801 -24.56 32.77 6.91
CA THR A 801 -23.27 33.44 6.71
C THR A 801 -22.16 32.75 7.50
N SER A 802 -20.90 32.94 7.10
CA SER A 802 -19.75 32.26 7.69
C SER A 802 -19.50 32.54 9.18
N GLU A 803 -20.14 33.57 9.73
CA GLU A 803 -20.09 33.93 11.15
C GLU A 803 -20.78 32.89 12.05
N TYR A 804 -21.78 32.19 11.51
CA TYR A 804 -22.55 31.15 12.22
C TYR A 804 -21.92 29.76 12.10
N TRP A 805 -20.79 29.64 11.42
CA TRP A 805 -20.09 28.37 11.29
C TRP A 805 -19.46 27.96 12.64
N PRO A 806 -19.27 26.65 12.89
CA PRO A 806 -18.65 26.20 14.13
C PRO A 806 -17.29 26.88 14.35
N MET A 807 -17.09 27.53 15.51
CA MET A 807 -15.86 28.27 15.81
C MET A 807 -14.63 27.36 15.71
N GLN A 808 -13.60 27.82 15.00
CA GLN A 808 -12.29 27.16 14.97
C GLN A 808 -11.59 27.36 16.31
N ASN A 809 -11.64 26.35 17.17
CA ASN A 809 -10.91 26.43 18.43
C ASN A 809 -9.45 26.00 18.21
N ASN A 810 -8.65 26.90 17.60
CA ASN A 810 -7.23 26.66 17.34
C ASN A 810 -6.43 26.36 18.62
N ALA A 811 -6.93 26.80 19.78
CA ALA A 811 -6.35 26.51 21.10
C ALA A 811 -6.36 25.01 21.47
N ILE A 812 -7.20 24.18 20.84
CA ILE A 812 -7.28 22.75 21.15
C ILE A 812 -6.13 21.95 20.50
N LEU A 813 -5.57 22.44 19.38
CA LEU A 813 -4.47 21.74 18.68
C LEU A 813 -3.15 21.79 19.46
N GLU A 814 -2.95 22.77 20.34
CA GLU A 814 -1.74 22.90 21.18
C GLU A 814 -1.71 21.94 22.37
N GLY A 815 -2.83 21.26 22.69
CA GLY A 815 -2.95 20.35 23.84
C GLY A 815 -2.87 18.85 23.49
N LEU A 816 -2.76 18.49 22.20
CA LEU A 816 -2.83 17.09 21.73
C LEU A 816 -1.49 16.33 21.79
N ASP A 817 -0.38 16.99 22.16
CA ASP A 817 0.99 16.43 22.19
C ASP A 817 1.17 15.16 23.08
N GLY A 818 0.13 14.75 23.85
CA GLY A 818 0.14 13.59 24.74
C GLY A 818 -0.77 12.40 24.38
N ILE A 819 -1.59 12.46 23.33
CA ILE A 819 -2.56 11.39 22.99
C ILE A 819 -2.02 10.58 21.81
N GLU A 820 -1.39 9.41 22.03
CA GLU A 820 -0.99 8.39 21.03
C GLU A 820 -0.98 8.82 19.53
N LEU A 821 -0.28 9.91 19.18
CA LEU A 821 -0.41 10.59 17.88
C LEU A 821 0.27 9.82 16.72
N GLU A 822 0.58 8.53 16.90
CA GLU A 822 1.26 7.64 15.96
C GLU A 822 2.43 8.34 15.22
N TYR A 823 3.17 9.16 15.95
CA TYR A 823 4.40 9.74 15.47
C TYR A 823 5.34 8.63 15.02
N ARG A 824 6.12 8.91 13.97
CA ARG A 824 7.33 8.12 13.71
C ARG A 824 8.09 8.08 15.01
N LYS A 825 8.36 6.87 15.51
CA LYS A 825 9.47 6.62 16.41
C LYS A 825 10.71 7.05 15.64
N THR A 826 11.03 8.34 15.68
CA THR A 826 12.42 8.72 15.66
C THR A 826 13.05 7.85 16.73
N VAL A 827 14.06 7.08 16.36
CA VAL A 827 14.99 6.52 17.35
C VAL A 827 15.78 7.70 17.90
N SER A 828 15.09 8.54 18.64
CA SER A 828 15.60 9.23 19.80
C SER A 828 15.27 8.28 20.93
N ASN A 829 16.29 7.69 21.56
CA ASN A 829 16.13 6.88 22.75
C ASN A 829 15.42 7.72 23.83
N VAL A 830 14.10 7.63 23.89
CA VAL A 830 13.31 8.23 24.96
C VAL A 830 12.95 7.09 25.91
N ILE A 831 13.77 6.96 26.96
CA ILE A 831 13.47 6.12 28.12
C ILE A 831 12.42 6.86 28.94
N GLN A 832 11.25 6.24 29.10
CA GLN A 832 10.19 6.67 29.99
C GLN A 832 10.65 6.44 31.44
N PHE A 833 11.02 7.50 32.16
CA PHE A 833 11.19 7.42 33.62
C PHE A 833 9.83 7.56 34.30
N GLY A 834 9.21 6.42 34.59
CA GLY A 834 8.52 6.27 35.86
C GLY A 834 9.57 6.32 36.98
N CYS A 835 9.36 7.17 37.98
CA CYS A 835 10.30 7.36 39.10
C CYS A 835 10.78 6.04 39.70
N THR A 836 12.07 5.76 39.55
CA THR A 836 13.02 5.53 40.67
C THR A 836 14.39 6.02 40.19
N VAL A 837 14.98 6.92 40.96
CA VAL A 837 16.15 7.70 40.59
C VAL A 837 17.38 6.81 40.45
N ASN A 838 17.88 6.66 39.22
CA ASN A 838 19.31 6.63 38.94
C ASN A 838 19.53 7.28 37.56
N SER A 839 19.56 8.61 37.58
CA SER A 839 19.89 9.45 36.44
C SER A 839 21.30 9.12 35.96
N GLU A 840 21.46 8.63 34.73
CA GLU A 840 22.71 8.86 34.01
C GLU A 840 22.95 10.38 34.00
N LYS A 841 24.17 10.81 34.36
CA LYS A 841 24.49 12.23 34.50
C LYS A 841 24.33 12.91 33.12
N LEU A 842 23.34 13.80 33.00
CA LEU A 842 23.02 14.59 31.78
C LEU A 842 24.24 15.31 31.18
N LEU A 843 25.25 15.60 32.00
CA LEU A 843 26.55 16.12 31.61
C LEU A 843 27.63 15.30 32.33
N VAL A 844 28.53 14.69 31.56
CA VAL A 844 29.66 13.90 32.05
C VAL A 844 30.93 14.76 31.94
N LEU A 845 31.57 15.08 33.06
CA LEU A 845 32.73 15.99 33.12
C LEU A 845 33.91 15.48 32.28
N GLU A 846 34.08 14.16 32.18
CA GLU A 846 35.13 13.49 31.43
C GLU A 846 35.09 13.79 29.92
N ASN A 847 33.93 14.22 29.40
CA ASN A 847 33.73 14.54 27.98
C ASN A 847 34.20 15.96 27.60
N TYR A 848 34.66 16.76 28.56
CA TYR A 848 35.10 18.13 28.33
C TYR A 848 36.61 18.26 28.46
N SER A 849 37.25 18.84 27.44
CA SER A 849 38.68 19.15 27.41
C SER A 849 38.99 20.64 27.62
N SER A 850 37.97 21.47 27.79
CA SER A 850 38.08 22.93 27.98
C SER A 850 37.08 23.41 29.04
N LEU A 851 37.60 24.10 30.07
CA LEU A 851 36.81 24.67 31.15
C LEU A 851 35.79 25.70 30.63
N ARG A 852 36.21 26.60 29.74
CA ARG A 852 35.33 27.61 29.13
C ARG A 852 34.18 26.99 28.35
N ARG A 853 34.43 25.86 27.65
CA ARG A 853 33.38 25.13 26.93
C ARG A 853 32.37 24.51 27.89
N LEU A 854 32.85 23.91 29.00
CA LEU A 854 31.99 23.36 30.05
C LEU A 854 31.04 24.42 30.61
N TYR A 855 31.56 25.58 31.02
CA TYR A 855 30.74 26.65 31.58
C TYR A 855 29.75 27.23 30.58
N ARG A 856 30.16 27.48 29.33
CA ARG A 856 29.24 27.99 28.29
C ARG A 856 28.11 27.02 27.97
N VAL A 857 28.40 25.73 27.82
CA VAL A 857 27.38 24.71 27.56
C VAL A 857 26.40 24.62 28.74
N THR A 858 26.92 24.62 29.97
CA THR A 858 26.10 24.57 31.19
C THR A 858 25.21 25.81 31.32
N ALA A 859 25.75 27.00 31.04
CA ALA A 859 25.00 28.26 31.06
C ALA A 859 23.88 28.28 30.01
N TRP A 860 24.13 27.80 28.79
CA TRP A 860 23.08 27.64 27.77
C TRP A 860 21.98 26.67 28.18
N ILE A 861 22.35 25.53 28.78
CA ILE A 861 21.38 24.54 29.29
C ILE A 861 20.54 25.16 30.40
N LYS A 862 21.16 25.85 31.37
CA LYS A 862 20.44 26.54 32.45
C LYS A 862 19.50 27.63 31.91
N ARG A 863 19.93 28.40 30.91
CA ARG A 863 19.09 29.41 30.24
C ARG A 863 17.91 28.76 29.52
N PHE A 864 18.12 27.63 28.84
CA PHE A 864 17.06 26.85 28.23
C PHE A 864 16.06 26.32 29.27
N ILE A 865 16.55 25.76 30.38
CA ILE A 865 15.70 25.30 31.50
C ILE A 865 14.88 26.45 32.06
N LYS A 866 15.47 27.64 32.26
CA LYS A 866 14.76 28.84 32.72
C LYS A 866 13.65 29.25 31.74
N ARG A 867 13.88 29.15 30.42
CA ARG A 867 12.85 29.40 29.39
C ARG A 867 11.71 28.39 29.43
N VAL A 868 12.01 27.10 29.55
CA VAL A 868 11.00 26.04 29.67
C VAL A 868 10.17 26.23 30.95
N LYS A 869 10.80 26.68 32.03
CA LYS A 869 10.13 27.03 33.30
C LYS A 869 9.44 28.40 33.28
N LYS A 870 9.36 29.08 32.12
CA LYS A 870 8.75 30.41 31.93
C LYS A 870 9.33 31.51 32.86
N ILE A 871 10.59 31.37 33.29
CA ILE A 871 11.32 32.40 34.03
C ILE A 871 11.88 33.40 33.02
N VAL A 872 11.84 34.70 33.33
CA VAL A 872 12.39 35.76 32.46
C VAL A 872 13.87 35.49 32.20
N THR A 873 14.26 35.42 30.92
CA THR A 873 15.66 35.22 30.51
C THR A 873 16.11 36.33 29.56
N THR A 874 17.40 36.64 29.60
CA THR A 874 18.05 37.58 28.68
C THR A 874 18.11 37.00 27.25
N LYS A 875 18.00 37.89 26.25
CA LYS A 875 18.19 37.57 24.83
C LYS A 875 19.59 38.06 24.42
N GLY A 876 20.32 37.27 23.62
CA GLY A 876 21.67 37.63 23.15
C GLY A 876 22.79 36.69 23.66
N PRO A 877 24.07 37.12 23.64
CA PRO A 877 25.20 36.33 24.14
C PRO A 877 25.05 35.96 25.62
N LEU A 878 25.83 34.99 26.10
CA LEU A 878 25.87 34.63 27.53
C LEU A 878 26.45 35.79 28.33
N THR A 879 25.82 36.11 29.45
CA THR A 879 26.33 37.15 30.36
C THR A 879 27.36 36.57 31.32
N THR A 880 28.14 37.44 31.96
CA THR A 880 29.14 37.03 32.95
C THR A 880 28.47 36.31 34.13
N GLU A 881 27.30 36.79 34.56
CA GLU A 881 26.57 36.18 35.68
C GLU A 881 26.13 34.74 35.38
N GLU A 882 25.74 34.44 34.14
CA GLU A 882 25.35 33.08 33.76
C GLU A 882 26.52 32.11 33.70
N LEU A 883 27.72 32.61 33.39
CA LEU A 883 28.95 31.83 33.41
C LEU A 883 29.41 31.58 34.85
N GLU A 884 29.30 32.58 35.73
CA GLU A 884 29.56 32.42 37.17
C GLU A 884 28.58 31.43 37.81
N GLU A 885 27.29 31.47 37.43
CA GLU A 885 26.29 30.52 37.92
C GLU A 885 26.56 29.08 37.43
N ALA A 886 27.18 28.94 36.26
CA ALA A 886 27.63 27.65 35.74
C ALA A 886 28.89 27.15 36.45
N GLU A 887 29.86 28.03 36.73
CA GLU A 887 31.07 27.73 37.51
C GLU A 887 30.72 27.26 38.92
N MET A 888 29.92 28.04 39.65
CA MET A 888 29.50 27.71 41.02
C MET A 888 28.72 26.40 41.09
N HIS A 889 27.87 26.13 40.10
CA HIS A 889 27.12 24.88 40.04
C HIS A 889 28.03 23.65 39.99
N TRP A 890 29.06 23.66 39.15
CA TRP A 890 29.98 22.52 39.04
C TRP A 890 30.86 22.36 40.27
N ILE A 891 31.28 23.46 40.89
CA ILE A 891 32.02 23.42 42.16
C ILE A 891 31.16 22.77 43.25
N GLN A 892 29.89 23.20 43.39
CA GLN A 892 28.97 22.62 44.37
C GLN A 892 28.72 21.14 44.12
N VAL A 893 28.51 20.74 42.86
CA VAL A 893 28.27 19.34 42.48
C VAL A 893 29.48 18.47 42.84
N GLU A 894 30.69 18.91 42.52
CA GLU A 894 31.92 18.15 42.81
C GLU A 894 32.23 18.09 44.30
N GLN A 895 32.04 19.19 45.03
CA GLN A 895 32.24 19.22 46.47
C GLN A 895 31.25 18.30 47.19
N ARG A 896 29.96 18.32 46.81
CA ARG A 896 28.95 17.42 47.41
C ARG A 896 29.19 15.96 47.07
N GLN A 897 29.71 15.65 45.88
CA GLN A 897 30.04 14.27 45.50
C GLN A 897 31.27 13.73 46.23
N CYS A 898 32.32 14.55 46.38
CA CYS A 898 33.59 14.09 46.95
C CYS A 898 33.70 14.26 48.47
N TYR A 899 32.93 15.17 49.08
CA TYR A 899 33.01 15.52 50.49
C TYR A 899 31.64 15.43 51.20
N SER A 900 30.77 14.50 50.79
CA SER A 900 29.39 14.39 51.29
C SER A 900 29.30 14.28 52.82
N GLU A 901 30.19 13.50 53.45
CA GLU A 901 30.24 13.36 54.91
C GLU A 901 30.64 14.67 55.60
N GLU A 902 31.55 15.44 55.02
CA GLU A 902 31.93 16.76 55.53
C GLU A 902 30.80 17.77 55.43
N PHE A 903 29.99 17.74 54.36
CA PHE A 903 28.80 18.59 54.25
C PHE A 903 27.76 18.25 55.34
N GLU A 904 27.48 16.96 55.58
CA GLU A 904 26.52 16.53 56.59
C GLU A 904 26.96 16.92 58.00
N THR A 905 28.25 16.73 58.31
CA THR A 905 28.79 17.04 59.65
C THR A 905 28.90 18.54 59.92
N LEU A 906 29.21 19.35 58.91
CA LEU A 906 29.18 20.81 59.02
C LEU A 906 27.76 21.37 59.16
N ALA A 907 26.77 20.79 58.49
CA ALA A 907 25.37 21.21 58.62
C ALA A 907 24.76 20.85 59.99
N GLY A 908 25.22 19.76 60.62
CA GLY A 908 24.72 19.30 61.91
C GLY A 908 25.48 19.85 63.13
N VAL A 909 26.79 19.62 63.20
CA VAL A 909 27.62 19.85 64.40
C VAL A 909 28.54 21.07 64.25
N GLY A 910 28.59 21.70 63.08
CA GLY A 910 29.42 22.88 62.81
C GLY A 910 30.92 22.59 62.70
N GLN A 911 31.34 21.32 62.75
CA GLN A 911 32.75 20.91 62.59
C GLN A 911 32.86 19.55 61.91
N VAL A 912 33.85 19.39 61.02
CA VAL A 912 34.16 18.12 60.36
C VAL A 912 34.73 17.09 61.34
N LYS A 913 34.55 15.78 61.08
CA LYS A 913 35.14 14.70 61.90
C LYS A 913 36.68 14.74 61.90
N LYS A 914 37.29 14.39 63.03
CA LYS A 914 38.77 14.34 63.23
C LYS A 914 39.53 13.44 62.25
N ASN A 915 38.86 12.44 61.66
CA ASN A 915 39.45 11.50 60.70
C ASN A 915 39.40 11.99 59.24
N SER A 916 38.70 13.09 58.94
CA SER A 916 38.67 13.65 57.60
C SER A 916 40.01 14.27 57.23
N SER A 917 40.39 14.11 55.96
CA SER A 917 41.56 14.80 55.38
C SER A 917 41.46 16.33 55.42
N LEU A 918 40.25 16.87 55.63
CA LEU A 918 40.00 18.30 55.69
C LEU A 918 39.98 18.87 57.11
N TYR A 919 39.99 18.05 58.16
CA TYR A 919 39.83 18.50 59.56
C TYR A 919 40.80 19.62 59.96
N ASN A 920 42.08 19.46 59.62
CA ASN A 920 43.15 20.40 59.97
C ASN A 920 43.05 21.76 59.25
N PHE A 921 42.17 21.89 58.26
CA PHE A 921 41.95 23.14 57.52
C PHE A 921 40.78 23.97 58.08
N GLY A 922 40.12 23.52 59.16
CA GLY A 922 38.96 24.20 59.74
C GLY A 922 37.90 24.60 58.70
N PRO A 923 37.44 23.67 57.83
CA PRO A 923 36.59 24.03 56.71
C PRO A 923 35.21 24.49 57.19
N PHE A 924 34.61 25.43 56.46
CA PHE A 924 33.25 25.92 56.72
C PHE A 924 32.49 26.07 55.41
N LEU A 925 31.15 26.17 55.50
CA LEU A 925 30.28 26.47 54.36
C LEU A 925 30.01 27.97 54.31
N ASP A 926 30.23 28.59 53.16
CA ASP A 926 29.81 29.98 52.95
C ASP A 926 28.30 30.12 52.75
N ASP A 927 27.82 31.35 52.67
CA ASP A 927 26.42 31.72 52.48
C ASP A 927 25.83 31.21 51.15
N LYS A 928 26.68 30.76 50.22
CA LYS A 928 26.29 30.11 48.95
C LYS A 928 26.39 28.59 49.00
N GLY A 929 26.69 28.01 50.18
CA GLY A 929 26.82 26.57 50.39
C GLY A 929 28.05 25.95 49.72
N ILE A 930 29.13 26.74 49.52
CA ILE A 930 30.42 26.28 48.99
C ILE A 930 31.35 25.95 50.17
N LEU A 931 32.06 24.82 50.08
CA LEU A 931 33.03 24.40 51.07
C LEU A 931 34.34 25.20 50.92
N ARG A 932 34.71 25.98 51.94
CA ARG A 932 35.89 26.84 51.97
C ARG A 932 36.83 26.49 53.11
N MET A 933 38.09 26.86 52.95
CA MET A 933 39.12 26.72 53.98
C MET A 933 39.00 27.80 55.05
N GLY A 934 39.01 27.38 56.32
CA GLY A 934 39.22 28.27 57.46
C GLY A 934 40.68 28.74 57.50
N GLY A 935 40.89 30.03 57.75
CA GLY A 935 42.20 30.67 57.62
C GLY A 935 42.52 31.63 58.75
N ARG A 936 43.81 31.96 58.89
CA ARG A 936 44.32 32.98 59.83
C ARG A 936 44.40 34.38 59.22
N LEU A 937 43.94 34.52 57.97
CA LEU A 937 44.01 35.75 57.17
C LEU A 937 42.71 36.57 57.22
N GLU A 938 41.80 36.25 58.13
CA GLU A 938 40.48 36.89 58.25
C GLU A 938 40.57 38.42 58.34
N TYR A 939 41.56 38.93 59.10
CA TYR A 939 41.81 40.37 59.29
C TYR A 939 42.78 41.01 58.26
N SER A 940 43.17 40.29 57.20
CA SER A 940 44.02 40.87 56.14
C SER A 940 43.22 41.69 55.12
N ASP A 941 43.90 42.45 54.25
CA ASP A 941 43.25 43.20 53.15
C ASP A 941 43.03 42.34 51.88
N PHE A 942 43.26 41.03 51.96
CA PHE A 942 43.09 40.11 50.82
C PHE A 942 41.62 39.93 50.41
N SER A 943 41.40 39.46 49.19
CA SER A 943 40.03 39.13 48.73
C SER A 943 39.44 37.96 49.51
N SER A 944 38.09 37.85 49.57
CA SER A 944 37.42 36.74 50.28
C SER A 944 37.89 35.36 49.80
N ASP A 945 38.12 35.21 48.49
CA ASP A 945 38.64 33.98 47.87
C ASP A 945 40.10 33.68 48.25
N GLU A 946 40.90 34.69 48.62
CA GLU A 946 42.28 34.52 49.09
C GLU A 946 42.35 34.25 50.60
N LYS A 947 41.46 34.88 51.38
CA LYS A 947 41.32 34.64 52.83
C LYS A 947 40.80 33.23 53.10
N HIS A 948 39.79 32.82 52.32
CA HIS A 948 39.08 31.56 52.47
C HIS A 948 38.95 30.85 51.10
N PRO A 949 40.03 30.26 50.58
CA PRO A 949 40.01 29.58 49.28
C PRO A 949 39.00 28.43 49.23
N ILE A 950 38.38 28.26 48.06
CA ILE A 950 37.43 27.18 47.77
C ILE A 950 38.15 25.84 47.75
N ILE A 951 37.67 24.86 48.52
CA ILE A 951 38.32 23.55 48.60
C ILE A 951 37.89 22.68 47.40
N LEU A 952 38.84 22.24 46.58
CA LEU A 952 38.57 21.36 45.44
C LEU A 952 39.16 19.95 45.63
N PRO A 953 38.43 18.88 45.24
CA PRO A 953 38.93 17.52 45.32
C PRO A 953 40.11 17.30 44.38
N ARG A 954 41.14 16.59 44.86
CA ARG A 954 42.33 16.29 44.07
C ARG A 954 42.02 15.44 42.83
N ASN A 955 41.16 14.43 42.97
CA ASN A 955 40.89 13.43 41.94
C ASN A 955 39.60 13.73 41.17
N SER A 956 39.41 14.98 40.76
CA SER A 956 38.24 15.39 39.97
C SER A 956 38.64 15.90 38.59
N SER A 957 37.82 15.55 37.59
CA SER A 957 37.93 16.01 36.21
C SER A 957 37.83 17.55 36.13
N LEU A 958 36.98 18.16 36.96
CA LEU A 958 36.84 19.62 37.06
C LEU A 958 38.14 20.28 37.55
N THR A 959 38.75 19.74 38.61
CA THR A 959 40.04 20.22 39.13
C THR A 959 41.13 20.19 38.06
N GLY A 960 41.15 19.14 37.24
CA GLY A 960 42.08 19.03 36.11
C GLY A 960 41.89 20.13 35.07
N LEU A 961 40.64 20.43 34.71
CA LEU A 961 40.30 21.50 33.75
C LEU A 961 40.63 22.89 34.30
N ILE A 962 40.38 23.15 35.58
CA ILE A 962 40.73 24.43 36.24
C ILE A 962 42.25 24.64 36.22
N VAL A 963 43.02 23.64 36.64
CA VAL A 963 44.49 23.70 36.63
C VAL A 963 45.03 23.94 35.22
N GLN A 964 44.43 23.30 34.21
CA GLN A 964 44.83 23.45 32.82
C GLN A 964 44.51 24.85 32.27
N ASP A 965 43.33 25.40 32.55
CA ASP A 965 42.93 26.74 32.11
C ASP A 965 43.84 27.81 32.75
N GLU A 966 44.10 27.73 34.05
CA GLU A 966 45.02 28.64 34.76
C GLU A 966 46.46 28.54 34.24
N HIS A 967 46.93 27.33 33.93
CA HIS A 967 48.25 27.14 33.33
C HIS A 967 48.37 27.82 31.96
N ILE A 968 47.32 27.75 31.13
CA ILE A 968 47.27 28.41 29.82
C ILE A 968 47.14 29.94 29.98
N CYS A 969 46.30 30.41 30.90
CA CYS A 969 46.12 31.84 31.19
C CYS A 969 47.41 32.50 31.69
N MET A 970 48.19 31.80 32.53
CA MET A 970 49.52 32.22 32.99
C MET A 970 50.64 31.98 31.96
N LYS A 971 50.29 31.82 30.68
CA LYS A 971 51.22 31.66 29.55
C LYS A 971 52.27 30.57 29.77
N HIS A 972 51.83 29.39 30.22
CA HIS A 972 52.67 28.22 30.49
C HIS A 972 53.70 28.41 31.61
N GLY A 973 53.37 29.22 32.62
CA GLY A 973 54.17 29.35 33.85
C GLY A 973 54.52 27.99 34.49
N GLY A 974 55.65 27.96 35.20
CA GLY A 974 56.14 26.75 35.87
C GLY A 974 55.25 26.30 37.03
N ILE A 975 55.57 25.14 37.61
CA ILE A 975 54.75 24.50 38.67
C ILE A 975 54.48 25.45 39.85
N ALA A 976 55.48 26.21 40.30
CA ALA A 976 55.33 27.14 41.41
C ALA A 976 54.38 28.30 41.08
N THR A 977 54.52 28.90 39.89
CA THR A 977 53.71 30.02 39.41
C THR A 977 52.25 29.61 39.23
N THR A 978 51.99 28.49 38.55
CA THR A 978 50.61 27.99 38.37
C THR A 978 49.98 27.62 39.71
N LEU A 979 50.74 27.00 40.63
CA LEU A 979 50.23 26.67 41.97
C LEU A 979 49.90 27.92 42.80
N ALA A 980 50.74 28.96 42.73
CA ALA A 980 50.50 30.22 43.42
C ALA A 980 49.22 30.89 42.91
N LYS A 981 49.00 30.91 41.59
CA LYS A 981 47.78 31.47 41.00
C LYS A 981 46.53 30.69 41.41
N ILE A 982 46.58 29.35 41.37
CA ILE A 982 45.46 28.52 41.83
C ILE A 982 45.12 28.82 43.29
N ARG A 983 46.14 28.98 44.16
CA ARG A 983 45.95 29.27 45.58
C ARG A 983 45.32 30.62 45.90
N SER A 984 45.28 31.55 44.95
CA SER A 984 44.57 32.81 45.15
C SER A 984 43.04 32.64 45.16
N ARG A 985 42.51 31.49 44.74
CA ARG A 985 41.06 31.21 44.74
C ARG A 985 40.68 29.81 45.21
N PHE A 986 41.54 28.82 44.99
CA PHE A 986 41.26 27.41 45.24
C PHE A 986 42.34 26.74 46.08
N TRP A 987 41.92 25.95 47.07
CA TRP A 987 42.79 25.04 47.79
C TRP A 987 42.56 23.59 47.35
N ILE A 988 43.59 22.98 46.75
CA ILE A 988 43.58 21.57 46.33
C ILE A 988 44.50 20.76 47.25
N PRO A 989 44.01 19.74 47.98
CA PRO A 989 44.85 18.83 48.73
C PRO A 989 45.91 18.18 47.84
N LYS A 990 47.19 18.25 48.25
CA LYS A 990 48.35 17.84 47.42
C LYS A 990 48.42 18.54 46.06
N GLY A 991 47.97 19.81 45.98
CA GLY A 991 47.86 20.60 44.74
C GLY A 991 49.11 20.64 43.85
N ARG A 992 50.31 20.70 44.45
CA ARG A 992 51.57 20.68 43.68
C ARG A 992 51.70 19.44 42.78
N GLN A 993 51.21 18.28 43.24
CA GLN A 993 51.29 17.03 42.48
C GLN A 993 50.35 17.03 41.27
N ILE A 994 49.14 17.59 41.39
CA ILE A 994 48.22 17.67 40.25
C ILE A 994 48.66 18.72 39.24
N VAL A 995 49.16 19.87 39.69
CA VAL A 995 49.75 20.90 38.82
C VAL A 995 50.91 20.31 38.02
N GLN A 996 51.84 19.62 38.69
CA GLN A 996 52.96 18.94 38.02
C GLN A 996 52.47 17.90 36.99
N LYS A 997 51.43 17.12 37.32
CA LYS A 997 50.84 16.13 36.41
C LYS A 997 50.27 16.78 35.14
N ILE A 998 49.54 17.89 35.28
CA ILE A 998 48.92 18.60 34.16
C ILE A 998 49.99 19.28 33.29
N ILE A 999 50.95 19.97 33.89
CA ILE A 999 52.04 20.65 33.15
C ILE A 999 52.89 19.64 32.36
N ARG A 1000 53.24 18.48 32.95
CA ARG A 1000 53.97 17.41 32.23
C ARG A 1000 53.21 16.85 31.03
N ARG A 1001 51.87 16.95 31.01
CA ARG A 1001 51.03 16.52 29.89
C ARG A 1001 50.81 17.62 28.85
N CYS A 1002 51.12 18.87 29.18
CA CYS A 1002 50.99 19.99 28.24
C CYS A 1002 52.00 19.83 27.10
N LEU A 1003 51.52 19.79 25.85
CA LEU A 1003 52.35 19.62 24.66
C LEU A 1003 53.37 20.75 24.49
N ILE A 1004 52.97 21.98 24.79
CA ILE A 1004 53.83 23.17 24.68
C ILE A 1004 54.99 23.05 25.68
N CYS A 1005 54.69 22.80 26.94
CA CYS A 1005 55.73 22.60 27.97
C CYS A 1005 56.61 21.38 27.65
N ARG A 1006 56.04 20.27 27.17
CA ARG A 1006 56.82 19.10 26.75
C ARG A 1006 57.79 19.44 25.64
N ARG A 1007 57.35 20.18 24.61
CA ARG A 1007 58.19 20.62 23.49
C ARG A 1007 59.35 21.50 23.97
N TYR A 1008 59.09 22.47 24.85
CA TYR A 1008 60.14 23.32 25.42
C TYR A 1008 61.08 22.58 26.39
N SER A 1009 60.60 21.51 27.02
CA SER A 1009 61.41 20.66 27.92
C SER A 1009 62.14 19.51 27.21
N ALA A 1010 61.95 19.33 25.90
CA ALA A 1010 62.57 18.26 25.14
C ALA A 1010 64.08 18.51 25.01
N LYS A 1011 64.90 17.51 25.31
CA LYS A 1011 66.36 17.59 25.12
C LYS A 1011 66.68 17.49 23.63
N SER A 1012 67.70 18.22 23.18
CA SER A 1012 68.27 18.10 21.82
C SER A 1012 68.83 16.69 21.59
N ALA A 1013 68.88 16.25 20.32
CA ALA A 1013 69.48 14.95 19.96
C ALA A 1013 71.02 15.02 19.97
N ASP A 1014 71.69 13.94 20.38
CA ASP A 1014 73.16 13.84 20.41
C ASP A 1014 73.72 13.32 19.06
N GLN A 1015 74.84 13.90 18.60
CA GLN A 1015 75.50 13.55 17.34
C GLN A 1015 76.59 12.47 17.55
N LEU A 1016 76.62 11.45 16.68
CA LEU A 1016 77.68 10.44 16.64
C LEU A 1016 78.98 11.05 16.06
N THR A 1017 80.08 10.98 16.81
CA THR A 1017 81.40 11.54 16.45
C THR A 1017 82.18 10.63 15.48
N SER A 1018 82.82 11.20 14.46
CA SER A 1018 83.67 10.46 13.49
C SER A 1018 85.05 10.11 14.05
N GLN A 1019 85.77 9.18 13.42
CA GLN A 1019 87.17 8.87 13.75
C GLN A 1019 88.07 10.10 13.57
N LEU A 1020 89.09 10.23 14.43
CA LEU A 1020 90.06 11.31 14.38
C LEU A 1020 91.10 11.06 13.27
N PRO A 1021 91.48 12.08 12.48
CA PRO A 1021 92.51 11.97 11.45
C PRO A 1021 93.91 11.73 12.06
N GLU A 1022 94.79 11.10 11.28
CA GLU A 1022 96.13 10.64 11.70
C GLU A 1022 96.99 11.75 12.33
N ASP A 1023 96.92 12.96 11.78
CA ASP A 1023 97.70 14.12 12.25
C ASP A 1023 97.36 14.54 13.70
N ARG A 1024 96.23 14.06 14.26
CA ARG A 1024 95.84 14.27 15.67
C ARG A 1024 96.30 13.15 16.61
N ILE A 1025 96.84 12.06 16.08
CA ILE A 1025 97.24 10.86 16.82
C ILE A 1025 98.76 10.63 16.70
N ALA A 1026 99.39 11.07 15.61
CA ALA A 1026 100.84 10.96 15.40
C ALA A 1026 101.64 11.72 16.47
N GLN A 1027 102.62 11.08 17.13
CA GLN A 1027 103.50 11.75 18.10
C GLN A 1027 104.51 12.66 17.38
N THR A 1028 104.12 13.91 17.18
CA THR A 1028 104.95 14.95 16.56
C THR A 1028 105.21 16.10 17.55
N PRO A 1029 106.29 16.89 17.35
CA PRO A 1029 106.51 18.09 18.16
C PRO A 1029 105.32 19.08 18.09
N PRO A 1030 105.10 19.90 19.13
CA PRO A 1030 104.02 20.89 19.11
C PRO A 1030 104.06 21.79 17.87
N PHE A 1031 102.89 22.02 17.27
CA PHE A 1031 102.62 22.83 16.08
C PHE A 1031 103.16 22.27 14.74
N TYR A 1032 103.66 21.02 14.72
CA TYR A 1032 104.03 20.34 13.47
C TYR A 1032 102.86 20.25 12.48
N SER A 1033 101.68 19.88 12.98
CA SER A 1033 100.42 20.03 12.25
C SER A 1033 99.57 21.08 12.99
N SER A 1034 99.37 22.22 12.34
CA SER A 1034 98.66 23.37 12.91
C SER A 1034 97.38 23.64 12.12
N GLY A 1035 96.25 23.57 12.82
CA GLY A 1035 94.98 24.07 12.32
C GLY A 1035 94.91 25.57 12.54
N VAL A 1036 94.58 26.32 11.49
CA VAL A 1036 94.55 27.78 11.52
C VAL A 1036 93.14 28.28 11.30
N ASP A 1037 92.71 29.25 12.11
CA ASP A 1037 91.43 29.93 11.93
C ASP A 1037 91.54 31.40 12.33
N PHE A 1038 90.53 32.21 12.01
CA PHE A 1038 90.42 33.60 12.46
C PHE A 1038 89.24 33.77 13.42
N ALA A 1039 89.49 34.39 14.57
CA ALA A 1039 88.43 34.89 15.45
C ALA A 1039 88.29 36.40 15.30
N GLY A 1040 87.03 36.83 15.25
CA GLY A 1040 86.68 38.24 15.11
C GLY A 1040 86.09 38.55 13.74
N PRO A 1041 85.65 39.80 13.55
CA PRO A 1041 86.45 40.99 13.84
C PRO A 1041 86.32 41.52 15.27
N ILE A 1042 87.44 41.98 15.82
CA ILE A 1042 87.50 42.82 17.01
C ILE A 1042 87.92 44.24 16.62
N TYR A 1043 87.43 45.24 17.33
CA TYR A 1043 87.85 46.62 17.10
C TYR A 1043 88.95 46.96 18.10
N VAL A 1044 90.14 47.16 17.59
CA VAL A 1044 91.32 47.54 18.38
C VAL A 1044 91.54 49.02 18.20
N LYS A 1045 91.76 49.73 19.30
CA LYS A 1045 92.05 51.17 19.26
C LYS A 1045 93.53 51.39 18.97
N ASN A 1046 93.83 52.00 17.85
CA ASN A 1046 95.14 52.48 17.47
C ASN A 1046 95.17 54.02 17.52
N LEU A 1047 96.36 54.62 17.32
CA LEU A 1047 96.58 56.07 17.47
C LEU A 1047 95.70 56.91 16.53
N GLU A 1048 95.23 56.33 15.42
CA GLU A 1048 94.43 57.01 14.39
C GLU A 1048 92.92 56.71 14.49
N GLY A 1049 92.47 55.82 15.39
CA GLY A 1049 91.05 55.49 15.56
C GLY A 1049 90.79 54.07 16.05
N MET A 1050 89.56 53.60 15.87
CA MET A 1050 89.20 52.19 16.09
C MET A 1050 89.38 51.42 14.77
N GLN A 1051 90.34 50.51 14.71
CA GLN A 1051 90.57 49.63 13.55
C GLN A 1051 89.97 48.25 13.78
N LYS A 1052 89.23 47.79 12.78
CA LYS A 1052 88.73 46.42 12.69
C LYS A 1052 89.90 45.46 12.41
N SER A 1053 90.25 44.63 13.40
CA SER A 1053 91.34 43.65 13.35
C SER A 1053 90.81 42.25 13.67
N TYR A 1054 91.63 41.23 13.47
CA TYR A 1054 91.27 39.84 13.68
C TYR A 1054 92.35 39.12 14.47
N ILE A 1055 91.98 38.08 15.21
CA ILE A 1055 92.95 37.22 15.89
C ILE A 1055 93.12 35.96 15.05
N VAL A 1056 94.32 35.70 14.56
CA VAL A 1056 94.68 34.41 13.98
C VAL A 1056 94.86 33.41 15.12
N LEU A 1057 94.09 32.34 15.12
CA LEU A 1057 94.27 31.21 16.03
C LEU A 1057 95.07 30.13 15.34
N PHE A 1058 96.18 29.75 15.95
CA PHE A 1058 96.93 28.57 15.64
C PHE A 1058 96.65 27.51 16.68
N THR A 1059 96.15 26.37 16.24
CA THR A 1059 95.83 25.24 17.11
C THR A 1059 96.70 24.06 16.71
N CYS A 1060 97.52 23.57 17.62
CA CYS A 1060 98.30 22.37 17.39
C CYS A 1060 97.35 21.16 17.36
N ALA A 1061 97.34 20.42 16.25
CA ALA A 1061 96.50 19.24 16.09
C ALA A 1061 96.86 18.14 17.10
N THR A 1062 98.15 18.04 17.45
CA THR A 1062 98.72 17.00 18.30
C THR A 1062 98.50 17.26 19.80
N THR A 1063 98.88 18.44 20.29
CA THR A 1063 98.83 18.78 21.73
C THR A 1063 97.60 19.58 22.11
N ARG A 1064 96.83 20.07 21.13
CA ARG A 1064 95.73 21.03 21.33
C ARG A 1064 96.17 22.36 21.94
N ALA A 1065 97.48 22.64 21.97
CA ALA A 1065 98.00 23.95 22.33
C ALA A 1065 97.44 25.01 21.37
N LEU A 1066 97.09 26.17 21.93
CA LEU A 1066 96.47 27.26 21.22
C LEU A 1066 97.35 28.50 21.33
N HIS A 1067 97.71 29.07 20.18
CA HIS A 1067 98.47 30.31 20.05
C HIS A 1067 97.60 31.34 19.30
N LEU A 1068 97.59 32.58 19.78
CA LEU A 1068 96.74 33.64 19.29
C LEU A 1068 97.60 34.81 18.87
N GLU A 1069 97.50 35.22 17.61
CA GLU A 1069 98.26 36.36 17.08
C GLU A 1069 97.31 37.41 16.50
N LEU A 1070 97.54 38.68 16.77
CA LEU A 1070 96.67 39.75 16.28
C LEU A 1070 97.08 40.16 14.86
N ALA A 1071 96.20 39.93 13.89
CA ALA A 1071 96.35 40.40 12.52
C ALA A 1071 95.49 41.66 12.27
N PRO A 1072 96.09 42.79 11.85
CA PRO A 1072 95.35 44.03 11.60
C PRO A 1072 94.30 43.91 10.48
N THR A 1073 94.52 42.99 9.52
CA THR A 1073 93.61 42.68 8.41
C THR A 1073 93.69 41.19 8.07
N MET A 1074 92.70 40.65 7.34
CA MET A 1074 92.72 39.26 6.84
C MET A 1074 93.44 39.12 5.49
N THR A 1075 94.33 40.06 5.13
CA THR A 1075 95.08 39.95 3.88
C THR A 1075 96.19 38.91 4.02
N THR A 1076 96.58 38.29 2.91
CA THR A 1076 97.64 37.27 2.90
C THR A 1076 98.94 37.78 3.51
N GLU A 1077 99.30 39.04 3.25
CA GLU A 1077 100.49 39.67 3.82
C GLU A 1077 100.41 39.77 5.35
N SER A 1078 99.30 40.25 5.89
CA SER A 1078 99.07 40.33 7.34
C SER A 1078 99.01 38.94 7.99
N PHE A 1079 98.49 37.94 7.29
CA PHE A 1079 98.49 36.55 7.76
C PHE A 1079 99.91 35.97 7.78
N LEU A 1080 100.71 36.16 6.74
CA LEU A 1080 102.09 35.67 6.67
C LEU A 1080 103.03 36.37 7.66
N MET A 1081 102.71 37.59 8.10
CA MET A 1081 103.44 38.23 9.20
C MET A 1081 103.04 37.68 10.57
N ALA A 1082 101.84 37.10 10.69
CA ALA A 1082 101.33 36.49 11.91
C ALA A 1082 101.60 34.97 12.01
N PHE A 1083 101.86 34.30 10.88
CA PHE A 1083 102.23 32.87 10.77
C PHE A 1083 103.74 32.69 10.80
#